data_AF-A0A947QJJ4-F1
#
_entry.id   AF-A0A947QJJ4-F1
#
_cell.length_a   1.000
_cell.length_b   1.000
_cell.length_c   1.000
_cell.angle_alpha   90.00
_cell.angle_beta   90.00
_cell.angle_gamma   90.00
#
_symmetry.space_group_name_H-M   'P 1'
#
loop_
_entity.id
_entity.type
_entity.pdbx_description
1 polymer ?
#
loop_
_entity_poly.entity_id
_entity_poly.type
_entity_poly.pdbx_seq_one_letter_code
_entity_poly.pdbx_strand_id
1 'polypeptide(L)'
;MKTRIFILLVQLFLFCAQVSGRVGDVQMKSDHSWYPGELACSTFDRLFAFQSQIYTRTTGRTTVSDQDKAVASWFFRNIYYYHAFEGHEDLGYTTVGATPHFNDDYWKGLFAYGHGECAPGHNQMTAEMEYKLGHCRARQTAVGGHSSFEVWLTGTGYGSGNWAVMNCDQGTVVFDTSTYTYMLGLHKVVYEDQQSSGTNYNNYSKYSSNAAPNANQGWYKNSMSSWYSINFVGYCSGYPSVPPVVELRSGEKLRRYLKPGLADGNTYVFFGYNQVLAGVGRGPVRDATWCNQPDKMYRATSGTGSDYSRGIYGNGVYTYTPNFSDDSYKEGVISEDTGSVTFYFCTPYVIGGRPALARRNQNDSGDLYPFMVDYAGATEGLVITGSTVGCTVQVSSDNGNSWASAQTLSNSLDLTDYVKGNHSYFLRFNTAANNLKSKNLTIKTVTQCNERLIPHLKDNGSTLTYQASGKAVFNAGPGRKQAQKYIISGGFNTSGITMEIPTPHGEKILEVYASALVGSGVPPNTSCIYKIDYSVNNGTSWESIVDNWQIVRRGWEPSDFLSTSFYYGNKDISSKNADSVRVRFSNNGEREYKRAEVYLVYESAVNSPLSVRFNYTDTTGNHTAENTYPAGAVSDASWTIPTVGTTVTNWVEYDCSAATGDLPASPSNFQGMALSSASIIWSWKDNSNNETGFRVKTSTGGTIADLSAGATYWVETKLVANTNYTRYAVAYSTSGESAS
;
A
#
# COMPACT_ATOMS: atom_id res chain seq x y z
N MET A 1 52.46 -18.39 -6.25
CA MET A 1 51.26 -17.79 -5.62
C MET A 1 50.26 -17.50 -6.73
N LYS A 2 49.08 -18.13 -6.70
CA LYS A 2 48.06 -18.04 -7.76
C LYS A 2 47.16 -16.82 -7.50
N THR A 3 47.22 -15.82 -8.38
CA THR A 3 46.27 -14.70 -8.41
C THR A 3 44.96 -15.20 -8.99
N ARG A 4 43.90 -15.29 -8.18
CA ARG A 4 42.54 -15.60 -8.66
C ARG A 4 41.89 -14.29 -9.12
N ILE A 5 41.77 -14.12 -10.43
CA ILE A 5 40.93 -13.10 -11.05
C ILE A 5 39.49 -13.60 -10.94
N PHE A 6 38.66 -12.90 -10.16
CA PHE A 6 37.21 -13.07 -10.19
C PHE A 6 36.70 -12.37 -11.45
N ILE A 7 36.28 -13.14 -12.45
CA ILE A 7 35.53 -12.63 -13.60
C ILE A 7 34.08 -12.45 -13.14
N LEU A 8 33.67 -11.19 -12.97
CA LEU A 8 32.27 -10.83 -12.82
C LEU A 8 31.61 -11.04 -14.19
N LEU A 9 30.81 -12.10 -14.34
CA LEU A 9 29.94 -12.30 -15.50
C LEU A 9 28.79 -11.29 -15.40
N VAL A 10 28.98 -10.10 -15.97
CA VAL A 10 27.89 -9.18 -16.27
C VAL A 10 27.19 -9.73 -17.52
N GLN A 11 26.12 -10.51 -17.32
CA GLN A 11 25.21 -10.82 -18.41
C GLN A 11 24.39 -9.57 -18.72
N LEU A 12 24.79 -8.87 -19.78
CA LEU A 12 24.05 -7.75 -20.35
C LEU A 12 22.83 -8.32 -21.09
N PHE A 13 21.68 -8.42 -20.41
CA PHE A 13 20.40 -8.63 -21.09
C PHE A 13 19.95 -7.30 -21.67
N LEU A 14 20.15 -7.11 -22.97
CA LEU A 14 19.46 -6.08 -23.74
C LEU A 14 17.97 -6.44 -23.81
N PHE A 15 17.20 -6.04 -22.81
CA PHE A 15 15.75 -5.96 -22.93
C PHE A 15 15.42 -4.74 -23.79
N CYS A 16 15.11 -4.97 -25.07
CA CYS A 16 14.31 -3.99 -25.82
C CYS A 16 12.99 -3.83 -25.06
N ALA A 17 12.62 -2.59 -24.73
CA ALA A 17 11.34 -2.27 -24.11
C ALA A 17 10.19 -2.69 -25.03
N GLN A 18 9.70 -3.92 -24.85
CA GLN A 18 8.41 -4.33 -25.37
C GLN A 18 7.36 -3.83 -24.40
N VAL A 19 6.68 -2.77 -24.81
CA VAL A 19 5.65 -2.10 -24.04
C VAL A 19 4.38 -2.93 -24.17
N SER A 20 4.27 -3.96 -23.34
CA SER A 20 2.99 -4.59 -22.99
C SER A 20 2.22 -3.70 -21.99
N GLY A 21 0.97 -4.05 -21.74
CA GLY A 21 0.00 -3.14 -21.14
C GLY A 21 -0.09 -3.20 -19.61
N ARG A 22 0.06 -2.06 -18.93
CA ARG A 22 -0.06 -1.88 -17.48
C ARG A 22 -0.78 -0.58 -17.10
N VAL A 23 -1.20 -0.50 -15.85
CA VAL A 23 -1.78 0.71 -15.22
C VAL A 23 -1.13 0.93 -13.87
N GLY A 24 -0.19 1.89 -13.83
CA GLY A 24 0.51 2.30 -12.62
C GLY A 24 -0.36 3.15 -11.69
N ASP A 25 -0.41 2.75 -10.42
CA ASP A 25 -1.04 3.45 -9.29
C ASP A 25 -2.51 3.81 -9.53
N VAL A 26 -3.35 2.80 -9.73
CA VAL A 26 -4.80 2.99 -9.83
C VAL A 26 -5.42 3.33 -8.47
N GLN A 27 -6.19 4.41 -8.43
CA GLN A 27 -6.90 4.89 -7.26
C GLN A 27 -8.29 5.40 -7.64
N MET A 28 -9.24 5.28 -6.71
CA MET A 28 -10.59 5.78 -6.86
C MET A 28 -11.04 6.54 -5.62
N LYS A 29 -11.91 7.54 -5.82
CA LYS A 29 -12.81 8.01 -4.76
C LYS A 29 -14.24 8.15 -5.25
N SER A 30 -15.20 8.07 -4.35
CA SER A 30 -16.57 8.53 -4.52
C SER A 30 -16.78 9.87 -3.81
N ASP A 31 -17.96 10.44 -4.00
CA ASP A 31 -18.46 11.59 -3.23
C ASP A 31 -19.14 11.18 -1.90
N HIS A 32 -18.87 9.97 -1.39
CA HIS A 32 -19.34 9.54 -0.09
C HIS A 32 -18.73 10.38 1.03
N SER A 33 -19.57 10.88 1.92
CA SER A 33 -19.16 11.86 2.93
C SER A 33 -18.17 11.31 3.96
N TRP A 34 -18.21 10.01 4.23
CA TRP A 34 -17.40 9.39 5.28
C TRP A 34 -16.41 8.34 4.78
N TYR A 35 -16.53 7.87 3.55
CA TYR A 35 -15.73 6.76 3.02
C TYR A 35 -15.52 6.97 1.52
N PRO A 36 -14.92 8.10 1.14
CA PRO A 36 -14.72 8.42 -0.27
C PRO A 36 -13.77 7.42 -0.92
N GLY A 37 -12.85 6.77 -0.19
CA GLY A 37 -11.89 5.81 -0.74
C GLY A 37 -10.46 6.35 -0.78
N GLU A 38 -9.54 5.52 -1.27
CA GLU A 38 -8.10 5.74 -1.15
C GLU A 38 -7.62 7.05 -1.77
N LEU A 39 -8.21 7.48 -2.89
CA LEU A 39 -7.80 8.68 -3.59
C LEU A 39 -8.01 9.96 -2.74
N ALA A 40 -8.81 9.90 -1.68
CA ALA A 40 -8.97 11.02 -0.75
C ALA A 40 -7.82 11.15 0.26
N CYS A 41 -6.99 10.12 0.46
CA CYS A 41 -6.04 10.07 1.60
C CYS A 41 -4.75 9.28 1.36
N SER A 42 -4.47 8.82 0.14
CA SER A 42 -3.28 8.07 -0.26
C SER A 42 -1.96 8.88 -0.31
N THR A 43 -1.94 10.09 0.24
CA THR A 43 -0.74 10.92 0.49
C THR A 43 -1.01 11.79 1.71
N PHE A 44 0.02 12.29 2.40
CA PHE A 44 -0.18 13.18 3.55
C PHE A 44 -0.96 14.45 3.19
N ASP A 45 -0.67 15.07 2.03
CA ASP A 45 -1.40 16.28 1.60
C ASP A 45 -2.89 16.02 1.42
N ARG A 46 -3.25 14.92 0.72
CA ARG A 46 -4.65 14.53 0.53
C ARG A 46 -5.32 14.17 1.84
N LEU A 47 -4.65 13.36 2.66
CA LEU A 47 -5.11 12.96 3.98
C LEU A 47 -5.41 14.19 4.83
N PHE A 48 -4.51 15.17 4.89
CA PHE A 48 -4.67 16.36 5.69
C PHE A 48 -5.80 17.28 5.20
N ALA A 49 -5.96 17.39 3.88
CA ALA A 49 -7.10 18.09 3.29
C ALA A 49 -8.42 17.40 3.68
N PHE A 50 -8.45 16.07 3.62
CA PHE A 50 -9.64 15.28 3.93
C PHE A 50 -10.00 15.31 5.43
N GLN A 51 -9.01 15.18 6.31
CA GLN A 51 -9.16 15.37 7.76
C GLN A 51 -9.77 16.73 8.08
N SER A 52 -9.24 17.79 7.47
CA SER A 52 -9.76 19.14 7.63
C SER A 52 -11.20 19.26 7.15
N GLN A 53 -11.53 18.67 6.00
CA GLN A 53 -12.88 18.69 5.44
C GLN A 53 -13.89 18.00 6.36
N ILE A 54 -13.58 16.79 6.83
CA ILE A 54 -14.45 16.04 7.74
C ILE A 54 -14.60 16.80 9.07
N TYR A 55 -13.48 17.25 9.65
CA TYR A 55 -13.49 17.98 10.92
C TYR A 55 -14.33 19.26 10.83
N THR A 56 -14.13 20.06 9.78
CA THR A 56 -14.88 21.30 9.54
C THR A 56 -16.36 21.02 9.33
N ARG A 57 -16.71 20.02 8.50
CA ARG A 57 -18.11 19.64 8.28
C ARG A 57 -18.80 19.22 9.57
N THR A 58 -18.09 18.49 10.43
CA THR A 58 -18.68 17.86 11.61
C THR A 58 -18.79 18.82 12.79
N THR A 59 -17.80 19.71 12.95
CA THR A 59 -17.67 20.57 14.13
C THR A 59 -17.92 22.05 13.85
N GLY A 60 -17.88 22.47 12.58
CA GLY A 60 -17.87 23.88 12.17
C GLY A 60 -16.53 24.59 12.37
N ARG A 61 -15.49 23.92 12.89
CA ARG A 61 -14.17 24.50 13.16
C ARG A 61 -13.20 24.29 12.00
N THR A 62 -12.44 25.33 11.66
CA THR A 62 -11.38 25.28 10.64
C THR A 62 -10.04 24.81 11.23
N THR A 63 -9.18 24.21 10.42
CA THR A 63 -7.88 23.65 10.84
C THR A 63 -6.71 24.64 10.74
N VAL A 64 -6.80 25.78 11.43
CA VAL A 64 -5.78 26.84 11.34
C VAL A 64 -4.67 26.64 12.36
N SER A 65 -5.01 26.49 13.65
CA SER A 65 -4.01 26.33 14.71
C SER A 65 -3.40 24.94 14.74
N ASP A 66 -2.25 24.77 15.41
CA ASP A 66 -1.66 23.45 15.63
C ASP A 66 -2.63 22.51 16.36
N GLN A 67 -3.38 23.05 17.34
CA GLN A 67 -4.40 22.29 18.05
C GLN A 67 -5.50 21.81 17.10
N ASP A 68 -6.04 22.68 16.25
CA ASP A 68 -7.13 22.28 15.33
C ASP A 68 -6.64 21.25 14.32
N LYS A 69 -5.39 21.38 13.85
CA LYS A 69 -4.75 20.38 12.96
C LYS A 69 -4.58 19.04 13.65
N ALA A 70 -4.09 19.03 14.89
CA ALA A 70 -3.90 17.82 15.69
C ALA A 70 -5.24 17.13 15.98
N VAL A 71 -6.24 17.90 16.43
CA VAL A 71 -7.59 17.38 16.72
C VAL A 71 -8.27 16.86 15.46
N ALA A 72 -8.11 17.49 14.29
CA ALA A 72 -8.67 16.97 13.04
C ALA A 72 -8.08 15.61 12.64
N SER A 73 -6.77 15.43 12.85
CA SER A 73 -6.10 14.13 12.63
C SER A 73 -6.58 13.07 13.62
N TRP A 74 -6.61 13.39 14.92
CA TRP A 74 -7.15 12.49 15.93
C TRP A 74 -8.61 12.14 15.69
N PHE A 75 -9.43 13.10 15.26
CA PHE A 75 -10.83 12.89 14.90
C PHE A 75 -10.96 11.87 13.76
N PHE A 76 -10.14 12.03 12.70
CA PHE A 76 -10.06 11.07 11.62
C PHE A 76 -9.59 9.69 12.10
N ARG A 77 -8.55 9.63 12.94
CA ARG A 77 -8.04 8.36 13.47
C ARG A 77 -9.13 7.57 14.18
N ASN A 78 -9.94 8.25 14.99
CA ASN A 78 -11.08 7.65 15.68
C ASN A 78 -12.21 7.17 14.75
N ILE A 79 -12.25 7.61 13.50
CA ILE A 79 -13.22 7.13 12.50
C ILE A 79 -12.64 5.95 11.72
N TYR A 80 -11.35 6.01 11.38
CA TYR A 80 -10.72 5.13 10.39
C TYR A 80 -9.83 4.01 10.94
N TYR A 81 -9.59 3.99 12.25
CA TYR A 81 -8.59 3.11 12.85
C TYR A 81 -9.07 2.50 14.16
N TYR A 82 -9.30 1.19 14.18
CA TYR A 82 -9.72 0.47 15.38
C TYR A 82 -8.58 0.25 16.36
N HIS A 83 -8.92 0.27 17.64
CA HIS A 83 -8.08 -0.29 18.68
C HIS A 83 -8.36 -1.80 18.83
N ALA A 84 -7.44 -2.63 18.36
CA ALA A 84 -7.44 -4.09 18.44
C ALA A 84 -6.02 -4.59 18.16
N PHE A 85 -5.65 -5.81 18.57
CA PHE A 85 -4.33 -6.34 18.20
C PHE A 85 -4.18 -6.48 16.68
N GLU A 86 -3.07 -6.01 16.15
CA GLU A 86 -2.66 -6.32 14.79
C GLU A 86 -1.83 -7.62 14.73
N GLY A 87 -1.62 -8.12 13.52
CA GLY A 87 -0.72 -9.24 13.27
C GLY A 87 0.75 -8.88 13.38
N HIS A 88 1.55 -9.86 13.76
CA HIS A 88 2.97 -9.69 13.99
C HIS A 88 3.81 -10.00 12.75
N GLU A 89 4.58 -9.03 12.26
CA GLU A 89 5.45 -9.20 11.09
C GLU A 89 6.88 -9.63 11.50
N ASP A 90 7.50 -10.56 10.77
CA ASP A 90 8.93 -10.90 10.96
C ASP A 90 9.82 -9.82 10.33
N LEU A 91 10.13 -8.79 11.12
CA LEU A 91 11.01 -7.71 10.71
C LEU A 91 12.50 -8.00 10.98
N GLY A 92 12.82 -9.10 11.67
CA GLY A 92 14.16 -9.67 11.84
C GLY A 92 15.13 -8.97 12.82
N TYR A 93 14.69 -7.96 13.58
CA TYR A 93 15.57 -7.17 14.47
C TYR A 93 15.42 -7.48 15.98
N THR A 94 14.59 -8.45 16.34
CA THR A 94 14.55 -9.08 17.68
C THR A 94 15.38 -10.36 17.73
N THR A 95 15.82 -10.73 18.92
CA THR A 95 16.35 -12.07 19.20
C THR A 95 15.26 -13.12 19.08
N VAL A 96 15.61 -14.33 18.63
CA VAL A 96 14.73 -15.50 18.64
C VAL A 96 14.14 -15.68 20.04
N GLY A 97 12.81 -15.60 20.16
CA GLY A 97 12.07 -15.72 21.43
C GLY A 97 11.72 -14.40 22.14
N ALA A 98 12.03 -13.23 21.56
CA ALA A 98 11.51 -11.95 22.05
C ALA A 98 10.12 -11.62 21.47
N THR A 99 9.39 -10.73 22.15
CA THR A 99 8.02 -10.30 21.84
C THR A 99 7.87 -9.96 20.35
N PRO A 100 6.82 -10.44 19.68
CA PRO A 100 6.62 -10.16 18.27
C PRO A 100 6.50 -8.65 17.97
N HIS A 101 6.96 -8.23 16.78
CA HIS A 101 6.92 -6.81 16.38
C HIS A 101 5.55 -6.39 15.88
N PHE A 102 5.05 -5.33 16.49
CA PHE A 102 3.90 -4.57 16.04
C PHE A 102 4.23 -3.71 14.82
N ASN A 103 3.20 -3.27 14.12
CA ASN A 103 3.37 -2.49 12.90
C ASN A 103 3.50 -1.00 13.24
N ASP A 104 4.73 -0.47 13.19
CA ASP A 104 5.02 0.95 13.43
C ASP A 104 4.93 1.82 12.14
N ASP A 105 4.62 1.21 10.99
CA ASP A 105 4.49 1.88 9.70
C ASP A 105 3.11 2.52 9.55
N TYR A 106 3.08 3.83 9.39
CA TYR A 106 1.85 4.61 9.26
C TYR A 106 0.95 4.12 8.11
N TRP A 107 1.52 3.92 6.91
CA TRP A 107 0.73 3.64 5.72
C TRP A 107 0.18 2.21 5.74
N LYS A 108 1.00 1.23 6.14
CA LYS A 108 0.53 -0.15 6.32
C LYS A 108 -0.51 -0.22 7.44
N GLY A 109 -0.28 0.48 8.54
CA GLY A 109 -1.23 0.54 9.66
C GLY A 109 -2.59 1.04 9.19
N LEU A 110 -2.60 2.13 8.41
CA LEU A 110 -3.83 2.73 7.92
C LEU A 110 -4.51 1.91 6.81
N PHE A 111 -3.77 1.44 5.79
CA PHE A 111 -4.32 0.82 4.58
C PHE A 111 -4.46 -0.70 4.63
N ALA A 112 -3.51 -1.41 5.25
CA ALA A 112 -3.55 -2.88 5.33
C ALA A 112 -4.37 -3.35 6.53
N TYR A 113 -4.12 -2.75 7.69
CA TYR A 113 -4.75 -3.18 8.93
C TYR A 113 -6.04 -2.41 9.21
N GLY A 114 -5.96 -1.08 9.28
CA GLY A 114 -7.06 -0.26 9.79
C GLY A 114 -7.31 -0.46 11.28
N HIS A 115 -6.39 -1.12 11.98
CA HIS A 115 -6.47 -1.41 13.40
C HIS A 115 -5.09 -1.68 14.01
N GLY A 116 -4.94 -1.49 15.33
CA GLY A 116 -3.73 -1.81 16.08
C GLY A 116 -3.85 -1.55 17.59
N GLU A 117 -2.95 -2.17 18.35
CA GLU A 117 -2.86 -1.97 19.79
C GLU A 117 -2.43 -0.55 20.15
N CYS A 118 -2.45 -0.23 21.45
CA CYS A 118 -2.24 1.14 21.89
C CYS A 118 -0.85 1.69 21.55
N ALA A 119 0.19 0.91 21.83
CA ALA A 119 1.56 1.27 21.49
C ALA A 119 1.77 1.52 19.98
N PRO A 120 1.47 0.56 19.08
CA PRO A 120 1.67 0.77 17.64
C PRO A 120 0.76 1.85 17.06
N GLY A 121 -0.49 1.96 17.53
CA GLY A 121 -1.38 3.04 17.14
C GLY A 121 -0.77 4.42 17.41
N HIS A 122 -0.21 4.62 18.61
CA HIS A 122 0.47 5.86 18.98
C HIS A 122 1.81 6.04 18.27
N ASN A 123 2.57 4.97 18.03
CA ASN A 123 3.79 5.02 17.24
C ASN A 123 3.53 5.54 15.84
N GLN A 124 2.57 4.96 15.14
CA GLN A 124 2.16 5.43 13.81
C GLN A 124 1.72 6.90 13.84
N MET A 125 1.00 7.34 14.87
CA MET A 125 0.62 8.76 15.00
C MET A 125 1.81 9.70 15.18
N THR A 126 2.95 9.23 15.70
CA THR A 126 4.16 10.09 15.77
C THR A 126 4.60 10.52 14.37
N ALA A 127 4.60 9.61 13.41
CA ALA A 127 4.96 9.89 12.01
C ALA A 127 4.03 10.93 11.37
N GLU A 128 2.72 10.78 11.56
CA GLU A 128 1.74 11.72 11.01
C GLU A 128 1.92 13.13 11.57
N MET A 129 2.09 13.25 12.89
CA MET A 129 2.27 14.54 13.55
C MET A 129 3.61 15.19 13.24
N GLU A 130 4.66 14.39 13.04
CA GLU A 130 5.95 14.90 12.58
C GLU A 130 5.84 15.55 11.19
N TYR A 131 5.09 14.92 10.27
CA TYR A 131 4.81 15.51 8.96
C TYR A 131 3.87 16.73 9.06
N LYS A 132 2.85 16.68 9.92
CA LYS A 132 1.83 17.73 10.06
C LYS A 132 2.34 19.00 10.73
N LEU A 133 3.07 18.84 11.83
CA LEU A 133 3.41 19.93 12.76
C LEU A 133 4.91 20.20 12.83
N GLY A 134 5.72 19.24 12.39
CA GLY A 134 7.18 19.32 12.38
C GLY A 134 7.85 18.32 13.31
N HIS A 135 9.13 18.15 13.07
CA HIS A 135 9.97 17.13 13.66
C HIS A 135 10.02 17.13 15.21
N CYS A 136 9.99 15.93 15.81
CA CYS A 136 9.94 15.69 17.27
C CYS A 136 8.87 16.54 18.00
N ARG A 137 7.70 16.74 17.38
CA ARG A 137 6.54 17.36 18.01
C ARG A 137 5.46 16.35 18.41
N ALA A 138 5.79 15.08 18.39
CA ALA A 138 4.94 14.02 18.89
C ALA A 138 5.78 12.99 19.64
N ARG A 139 5.16 12.36 20.63
CA ARG A 139 5.78 11.26 21.38
C ARG A 139 4.74 10.25 21.83
N GLN A 140 5.13 9.00 21.80
CA GLN A 140 4.45 7.95 22.57
C GLN A 140 4.84 8.13 24.04
N THR A 141 3.93 7.80 24.93
CA THR A 141 4.13 7.79 26.38
C THR A 141 3.60 6.48 26.95
N ALA A 142 4.19 5.93 28.00
CA ALA A 142 3.60 4.83 28.74
C ALA A 142 3.00 5.35 30.05
N VAL A 143 1.73 5.03 30.27
CA VAL A 143 1.03 5.26 31.54
C VAL A 143 0.69 3.91 32.17
N GLY A 144 0.20 3.90 33.41
CA GLY A 144 -0.06 2.67 34.15
C GLY A 144 -1.00 1.68 33.45
N GLY A 145 -0.43 0.66 32.81
CA GLY A 145 -1.16 -0.39 32.08
C GLY A 145 -1.66 0.01 30.68
N HIS A 146 -1.20 1.12 30.10
CA HIS A 146 -1.64 1.60 28.77
C HIS A 146 -0.55 2.45 28.09
N SER A 147 -0.52 2.51 26.76
CA SER A 147 0.26 3.54 26.04
C SER A 147 -0.63 4.75 25.77
N SER A 148 -0.06 5.95 25.80
CA SER A 148 -0.74 7.19 25.44
C SER A 148 0.12 8.01 24.49
N PHE A 149 -0.43 9.10 23.98
CA PHE A 149 0.20 9.93 22.96
C PHE A 149 0.09 11.40 23.32
N GLU A 150 1.19 12.14 23.11
CA GLU A 150 1.23 13.58 23.28
C GLU A 150 1.75 14.28 22.03
N VAL A 151 1.20 15.46 21.77
CA VAL A 151 1.62 16.36 20.70
C VAL A 151 2.10 17.69 21.28
N TRP A 152 3.20 18.22 20.78
CA TRP A 152 3.76 19.51 21.17
C TRP A 152 3.09 20.60 20.35
N LEU A 153 2.24 21.41 20.98
CA LEU A 153 1.48 22.48 20.33
C LEU A 153 2.13 23.83 20.59
N THR A 154 2.03 24.77 19.65
CA THR A 154 2.56 26.14 19.78
C THR A 154 1.50 27.18 19.43
N GLY A 155 1.74 28.45 19.78
CA GLY A 155 0.83 29.56 19.47
C GLY A 155 -0.10 29.92 20.63
N THR A 156 -1.25 30.53 20.35
CA THR A 156 -2.17 31.03 21.38
C THR A 156 -2.61 29.93 22.35
N GLY A 157 -2.45 30.16 23.65
CA GLY A 157 -2.68 29.16 24.71
C GLY A 157 -1.48 28.27 25.05
N TYR A 158 -0.48 28.18 24.15
CA TYR A 158 0.68 27.31 24.30
C TYR A 158 2.03 28.06 24.32
N GLY A 159 2.06 29.33 23.91
CA GLY A 159 3.28 30.12 23.82
C GLY A 159 4.33 29.49 22.90
N SER A 160 5.56 29.37 23.39
CA SER A 160 6.67 28.65 22.73
C SER A 160 6.47 27.14 22.65
N GLY A 161 5.52 26.61 23.42
CA GLY A 161 4.93 25.31 23.24
C GLY A 161 4.70 24.53 24.53
N ASN A 162 3.74 23.61 24.47
CA ASN A 162 3.43 22.70 25.57
C ASN A 162 2.95 21.36 25.02
N TRP A 163 3.10 20.30 25.82
CA TRP A 163 2.53 18.99 25.50
C TRP A 163 1.02 19.00 25.69
N ALA A 164 0.31 18.32 24.80
CA ALA A 164 -1.13 18.09 24.86
C ALA A 164 -1.43 16.61 24.63
N VAL A 165 -2.22 16.01 25.51
CA VAL A 165 -2.60 14.59 25.41
C VAL A 165 -3.64 14.38 24.31
N MET A 166 -3.42 13.36 23.49
CA MET A 166 -4.29 13.03 22.36
C MET A 166 -4.30 11.52 22.14
N ASN A 167 -4.98 10.80 23.04
CA ASN A 167 -5.06 9.35 23.01
C ASN A 167 -6.17 8.91 22.03
N CYS A 168 -5.82 8.22 20.95
CA CYS A 168 -6.82 7.73 19.98
C CYS A 168 -7.50 6.42 20.41
N ASP A 169 -6.88 5.62 21.27
CA ASP A 169 -7.41 4.29 21.60
C ASP A 169 -8.53 4.36 22.63
N GLN A 170 -8.37 5.27 23.59
CA GLN A 170 -9.39 5.58 24.58
C GLN A 170 -10.31 6.71 24.10
N GLY A 171 -9.97 7.36 22.98
CA GLY A 171 -10.65 8.54 22.49
C GLY A 171 -10.62 9.64 23.56
N THR A 172 -9.43 10.10 23.93
CA THR A 172 -9.32 11.11 24.99
C THR A 172 -8.40 12.25 24.59
N VAL A 173 -8.99 13.45 24.59
CA VAL A 173 -8.29 14.73 24.68
C VAL A 173 -8.73 15.41 25.97
N VAL A 174 -7.84 16.16 26.60
CA VAL A 174 -8.15 16.86 27.87
C VAL A 174 -7.97 18.35 27.67
N PHE A 175 -8.98 19.14 28.01
CA PHE A 175 -8.93 20.60 27.97
C PHE A 175 -8.74 21.20 29.35
N ASP A 176 -8.18 22.41 29.38
CA ASP A 176 -8.13 23.23 30.58
C ASP A 176 -9.54 23.48 31.14
N THR A 177 -9.71 23.26 32.44
CA THR A 177 -11.05 23.29 33.06
C THR A 177 -11.53 24.69 33.44
N SER A 178 -10.66 25.71 33.29
CA SER A 178 -11.04 27.09 33.59
C SER A 178 -11.57 27.82 32.36
N THR A 179 -10.96 27.58 31.20
CA THR A 179 -11.28 28.27 29.95
C THR A 179 -11.82 27.34 28.86
N TYR A 180 -11.52 26.04 28.93
CA TYR A 180 -11.81 25.04 27.90
C TYR A 180 -11.29 25.41 26.50
N THR A 181 -10.24 26.24 26.43
CA THR A 181 -9.70 26.78 25.18
C THR A 181 -8.51 25.99 24.63
N TYR A 182 -7.62 25.52 25.51
CA TYR A 182 -6.43 24.75 25.14
C TYR A 182 -6.40 23.38 25.83
N MET A 183 -5.73 22.43 25.18
CA MET A 183 -5.52 21.07 25.63
C MET A 183 -4.38 21.00 26.66
N LEU A 184 -4.47 20.05 27.59
CA LEU A 184 -3.49 19.81 28.64
C LEU A 184 -2.62 18.59 28.32
N GLY A 185 -1.35 18.63 28.73
CA GLY A 185 -0.45 17.48 28.69
C GLY A 185 -0.66 16.52 29.86
N LEU A 186 -0.17 15.29 29.72
CA LEU A 186 -0.26 14.26 30.75
C LEU A 186 0.40 14.69 32.06
N HIS A 187 1.53 15.41 32.04
CA HIS A 187 2.19 15.88 33.26
C HIS A 187 1.24 16.71 34.14
N LYS A 188 0.52 17.66 33.52
CA LYS A 188 -0.45 18.51 34.19
C LYS A 188 -1.58 17.68 34.78
N VAL A 189 -2.11 16.76 33.97
CA VAL A 189 -3.24 15.92 34.32
C VAL A 189 -2.89 14.95 35.47
N VAL A 190 -1.74 14.28 35.39
CA VAL A 190 -1.34 13.19 36.29
C VAL A 190 -0.69 13.69 37.58
N TYR A 191 0.16 14.71 37.53
CA TYR A 191 0.96 15.10 38.70
C TYR A 191 0.48 16.38 39.36
N GLU A 192 0.16 17.42 38.59
CA GLU A 192 -0.21 18.71 39.17
C GLU A 192 -1.66 18.73 39.67
N ASP A 193 -2.59 18.28 38.83
CA ASP A 193 -4.02 18.43 39.14
C ASP A 193 -4.57 17.26 39.96
N GLN A 194 -4.10 16.01 39.78
CA GLN A 194 -4.53 14.89 40.62
C GLN A 194 -4.06 15.03 42.07
N GLN A 195 -2.80 15.42 42.31
CA GLN A 195 -2.26 15.55 43.68
C GLN A 195 -2.93 16.68 44.48
N SER A 196 -3.40 17.74 43.81
CA SER A 196 -4.10 18.85 44.46
C SER A 196 -5.46 18.48 45.09
N SER A 197 -6.00 17.31 44.77
CA SER A 197 -7.35 16.91 45.16
C SER A 197 -7.45 15.97 46.37
N GLY A 198 -6.31 15.60 46.98
CA GLY A 198 -6.25 14.90 48.28
C GLY A 198 -6.99 13.56 48.39
N THR A 199 -7.55 13.02 47.30
CA THR A 199 -8.35 11.80 47.28
C THR A 199 -7.98 10.93 46.09
N ASN A 200 -7.85 9.63 46.35
CA ASN A 200 -7.45 8.60 45.39
C ASN A 200 -8.27 8.64 44.09
N TYR A 201 -7.56 8.63 42.96
CA TYR A 201 -7.90 8.03 41.66
C TYR A 201 -9.25 8.38 40.97
N ASN A 202 -10.11 9.25 41.50
CA ASN A 202 -11.52 9.35 41.05
C ASN A 202 -12.04 10.74 40.63
N ASN A 203 -11.21 11.79 40.52
CA ASN A 203 -11.68 13.14 40.15
C ASN A 203 -11.80 13.38 38.63
N TYR A 204 -12.17 12.35 37.86
CA TYR A 204 -12.38 12.43 36.40
C TYR A 204 -13.55 13.33 36.00
N SER A 205 -14.45 13.66 36.94
CA SER A 205 -15.54 14.60 36.75
C SER A 205 -15.06 16.02 36.38
N LYS A 206 -13.86 16.42 36.85
CA LYS A 206 -13.25 17.73 36.59
C LYS A 206 -12.99 17.96 35.10
N TYR A 207 -12.64 16.91 34.36
CA TYR A 207 -12.33 16.95 32.94
C TYR A 207 -13.47 16.44 32.05
N SER A 208 -14.68 16.30 32.61
CA SER A 208 -15.81 15.72 31.89
C SER A 208 -16.25 16.56 30.67
N SER A 209 -16.76 15.86 29.65
CA SER A 209 -17.22 16.44 28.39
C SER A 209 -18.31 17.49 28.51
N ASN A 210 -19.05 17.56 29.63
CA ASN A 210 -20.17 18.49 29.81
C ASN A 210 -19.74 19.97 29.90
N ALA A 211 -18.43 20.23 30.00
CA ALA A 211 -17.89 21.57 30.12
C ALA A 211 -16.99 21.99 28.95
N ALA A 212 -16.71 21.10 27.98
CA ALA A 212 -16.09 21.47 26.72
C ALA A 212 -17.06 22.32 25.86
N PRO A 213 -16.58 23.18 24.94
CA PRO A 213 -17.45 23.90 24.01
C PRO A 213 -18.37 22.92 23.28
N ASN A 214 -19.62 23.30 22.99
CA ASN A 214 -20.64 22.40 22.40
C ASN A 214 -20.15 21.57 21.19
N ALA A 215 -19.21 22.09 20.41
CA ALA A 215 -18.59 21.40 19.26
C ALA A 215 -17.68 20.21 19.63
N ASN A 216 -17.30 20.08 20.91
CA ASN A 216 -16.35 19.11 21.46
C ASN A 216 -16.98 18.19 22.54
N GLN A 217 -18.29 18.32 22.81
CA GLN A 217 -19.01 17.48 23.79
C GLN A 217 -19.20 16.06 23.21
N GLY A 218 -19.07 15.02 24.04
CA GLY A 218 -19.17 13.62 23.61
C GLY A 218 -17.84 12.94 23.23
N TRP A 219 -16.72 13.67 23.26
CA TRP A 219 -15.37 13.20 22.93
C TRP A 219 -14.58 12.62 24.12
N TYR A 220 -15.28 12.06 25.10
CA TYR A 220 -14.67 11.61 26.35
C TYR A 220 -15.25 10.26 26.78
N LYS A 221 -14.39 9.26 26.94
CA LYS A 221 -14.73 8.00 27.64
C LYS A 221 -14.16 8.05 29.06
N ASN A 222 -15.01 7.80 30.06
CA ASN A 222 -14.74 7.77 31.52
C ASN A 222 -13.72 6.66 31.92
N SER A 223 -12.51 6.65 31.38
CA SER A 223 -11.53 5.56 31.54
C SER A 223 -10.09 6.09 31.68
N MET A 224 -9.89 7.19 32.40
CA MET A 224 -8.55 7.66 32.76
C MET A 224 -7.94 6.89 33.94
N SER A 225 -8.52 5.75 34.34
CA SER A 225 -8.04 4.88 35.44
C SER A 225 -6.61 4.35 35.23
N SER A 226 -6.10 4.35 33.99
CA SER A 226 -4.72 4.02 33.66
C SER A 226 -3.74 5.20 33.76
N TRP A 227 -4.22 6.44 33.94
CA TRP A 227 -3.40 7.66 33.88
C TRP A 227 -3.03 8.13 35.29
N TYR A 228 -2.21 7.33 35.97
CA TYR A 228 -1.75 7.62 37.35
C TYR A 228 -0.23 7.70 37.48
N SER A 229 0.50 7.34 36.44
CA SER A 229 1.94 7.57 36.31
C SER A 229 2.30 7.76 34.85
N ILE A 230 3.42 8.43 34.61
CA ILE A 230 4.04 8.51 33.28
C ILE A 230 5.42 7.89 33.44
N ASN A 231 5.59 6.69 32.90
CA ASN A 231 6.77 5.87 33.15
C ASN A 231 7.85 6.08 32.09
N PHE A 232 7.45 6.42 30.87
CA PHE A 232 8.31 6.34 29.69
C PHE A 232 7.86 7.29 28.57
N VAL A 233 8.79 7.74 27.73
CA VAL A 233 8.51 8.43 26.45
C VAL A 233 9.31 7.88 25.27
N GLY A 234 8.66 7.77 24.10
CA GLY A 234 9.29 7.39 22.83
C GLY A 234 9.21 8.53 21.82
N TYR A 235 10.36 9.04 21.38
CA TYR A 235 10.46 9.99 20.27
C TYR A 235 10.71 9.25 18.95
N CYS A 236 10.01 9.69 17.90
CA CYS A 236 10.10 9.10 16.56
C CYS A 236 9.88 7.58 16.62
N SER A 237 8.86 7.14 17.35
CA SER A 237 8.62 5.72 17.62
C SER A 237 7.89 5.00 16.49
N GLY A 238 7.29 5.73 15.54
CA GLY A 238 6.83 5.21 14.25
C GLY A 238 7.38 6.01 13.08
N TYR A 239 7.03 5.56 11.87
CA TYR A 239 7.52 6.16 10.63
C TYR A 239 6.50 5.95 9.48
N PRO A 240 6.52 6.78 8.44
CA PRO A 240 5.87 6.50 7.17
C PRO A 240 6.87 5.82 6.22
N SER A 241 6.52 4.66 5.68
CA SER A 241 7.25 4.11 4.53
C SER A 241 6.87 4.84 3.24
N VAL A 242 6.46 4.11 2.20
CA VAL A 242 5.92 4.66 0.96
C VAL A 242 4.38 4.72 1.05
N PRO A 243 3.74 5.77 0.52
CA PRO A 243 2.28 5.77 0.40
C PRO A 243 1.75 4.56 -0.38
N PRO A 244 0.47 4.18 -0.19
CA PRO A 244 -0.07 2.99 -0.86
C PRO A 244 -0.12 3.19 -2.37
N VAL A 245 0.55 2.31 -3.11
CA VAL A 245 0.59 2.29 -4.58
C VAL A 245 0.18 0.91 -5.06
N VAL A 246 -0.74 0.86 -6.02
CA VAL A 246 -1.20 -0.38 -6.65
C VAL A 246 -0.98 -0.29 -8.16
N GLU A 247 -0.07 -1.11 -8.67
CA GLU A 247 0.09 -1.35 -10.11
C GLU A 247 -0.68 -2.61 -10.51
N LEU A 248 -1.29 -2.59 -11.69
CA LEU A 248 -1.83 -3.76 -12.35
C LEU A 248 -1.21 -3.92 -13.73
N ARG A 249 -0.69 -5.11 -14.01
CA ARG A 249 -0.12 -5.54 -15.28
C ARG A 249 -1.17 -6.22 -16.15
N SER A 250 -0.82 -6.49 -17.41
CA SER A 250 -1.70 -7.23 -18.32
C SER A 250 -2.08 -8.58 -17.71
N GLY A 251 -3.37 -8.90 -17.69
CA GLY A 251 -3.88 -10.13 -17.08
C GLY A 251 -4.05 -10.08 -15.56
N GLU A 252 -3.81 -8.94 -14.91
CA GLU A 252 -4.04 -8.75 -13.48
C GLU A 252 -5.38 -8.07 -13.17
N LYS A 253 -5.97 -8.48 -12.04
CA LYS A 253 -7.14 -7.85 -11.43
C LYS A 253 -6.94 -7.70 -9.94
N LEU A 254 -7.49 -6.64 -9.37
CA LEU A 254 -7.63 -6.45 -7.92
C LEU A 254 -9.10 -6.24 -7.59
N ARG A 255 -9.70 -7.19 -6.87
CA ARG A 255 -11.03 -7.02 -6.26
C ARG A 255 -10.91 -6.78 -4.77
N ARG A 256 -11.55 -5.74 -4.25
CA ARG A 256 -11.60 -5.41 -2.83
C ARG A 256 -13.01 -5.59 -2.29
N TYR A 257 -13.18 -6.56 -1.40
CA TYR A 257 -14.41 -6.82 -0.67
C TYR A 257 -14.44 -5.98 0.60
N LEU A 258 -15.57 -5.31 0.86
CA LEU A 258 -15.72 -4.44 2.04
C LEU A 258 -16.07 -5.23 3.30
N LYS A 259 -16.54 -6.47 3.16
CA LYS A 259 -16.88 -7.36 4.27
C LYS A 259 -15.92 -8.54 4.34
N PRO A 260 -15.69 -9.11 5.54
CA PRO A 260 -14.91 -10.32 5.71
C PRO A 260 -15.58 -11.46 4.95
N GLY A 261 -14.80 -12.21 4.19
CA GLY A 261 -15.33 -13.21 3.27
C GLY A 261 -14.99 -12.90 1.82
N LEU A 262 -14.65 -13.94 1.05
CA LEU A 262 -14.50 -13.81 -0.40
C LEU A 262 -15.89 -13.79 -1.09
N ALA A 263 -15.95 -14.13 -2.37
CA ALA A 263 -17.20 -14.16 -3.14
C ALA A 263 -18.32 -15.02 -2.52
N ASP A 264 -17.97 -16.00 -1.69
CA ASP A 264 -18.90 -16.90 -1.01
C ASP A 264 -19.46 -16.34 0.31
N GLY A 265 -18.95 -15.20 0.78
CA GLY A 265 -19.27 -14.61 2.08
C GLY A 265 -18.86 -15.45 3.31
N ASN A 266 -18.11 -16.55 3.10
CA ASN A 266 -17.83 -17.56 4.13
C ASN A 266 -16.34 -17.93 4.24
N THR A 267 -15.54 -17.61 3.23
CA THR A 267 -14.09 -17.83 3.24
C THR A 267 -13.38 -16.61 3.82
N TYR A 268 -13.07 -16.67 5.11
CA TYR A 268 -12.36 -15.61 5.83
C TYR A 268 -10.85 -15.76 5.68
N VAL A 269 -10.19 -14.71 5.21
CA VAL A 269 -8.74 -14.62 5.06
C VAL A 269 -8.28 -13.34 5.78
N PHE A 270 -7.32 -13.44 6.69
CA PHE A 270 -6.85 -12.31 7.50
C PHE A 270 -5.40 -12.53 7.93
N PHE A 271 -4.78 -11.52 8.54
CA PHE A 271 -3.49 -11.67 9.19
C PHE A 271 -3.52 -11.12 10.62
N GLY A 272 -3.03 -11.89 11.58
CA GLY A 272 -3.03 -11.51 12.99
C GLY A 272 -4.32 -11.83 13.73
N TYR A 273 -4.71 -10.91 14.61
CA TYR A 273 -5.82 -11.06 15.54
C TYR A 273 -7.18 -11.11 14.85
N ASN A 274 -8.00 -12.08 15.20
CA ASN A 274 -9.39 -12.15 14.75
C ASN A 274 -10.28 -12.79 15.81
N GLN A 275 -11.09 -11.96 16.50
CA GLN A 275 -12.05 -12.41 17.50
C GLN A 275 -13.32 -12.95 16.84
N VAL A 276 -13.99 -13.88 17.52
CA VAL A 276 -15.29 -14.42 17.10
C VAL A 276 -16.34 -14.05 18.14
N LEU A 277 -17.16 -13.04 17.86
CA LEU A 277 -18.30 -12.74 18.72
C LEU A 277 -19.57 -13.43 18.22
N ALA A 278 -20.23 -14.17 19.11
CA ALA A 278 -21.49 -14.84 18.83
C ALA A 278 -22.54 -13.85 18.31
N GLY A 279 -23.11 -14.12 17.12
CA GLY A 279 -24.13 -13.28 16.48
C GLY A 279 -23.62 -12.02 15.78
N VAL A 280 -22.32 -11.72 15.87
CA VAL A 280 -21.70 -10.48 15.34
C VAL A 280 -20.78 -10.77 14.15
N GLY A 281 -20.07 -11.90 14.15
CA GLY A 281 -19.16 -12.30 13.08
C GLY A 281 -17.69 -12.31 13.52
N ARG A 282 -16.79 -12.27 12.53
CA ARG A 282 -15.32 -12.30 12.72
C ARG A 282 -14.72 -10.93 12.37
N GLY A 283 -13.88 -10.38 13.24
CA GLY A 283 -13.15 -9.14 12.99
C GLY A 283 -12.49 -8.56 14.24
N PRO A 284 -11.84 -7.39 14.13
CA PRO A 284 -11.40 -6.62 15.29
C PRO A 284 -12.63 -6.13 16.06
N VAL A 285 -12.75 -6.53 17.32
CA VAL A 285 -13.90 -6.19 18.16
C VAL A 285 -13.42 -5.59 19.47
N ARG A 286 -13.93 -4.39 19.79
CA ARG A 286 -13.81 -3.80 21.14
C ARG A 286 -14.93 -2.79 21.41
N ASP A 287 -15.36 -2.72 22.66
CA ASP A 287 -16.42 -1.86 23.20
C ASP A 287 -15.99 -0.39 23.37
N ALA A 288 -14.73 -0.07 23.05
CA ALA A 288 -14.08 1.20 23.33
C ALA A 288 -13.64 1.99 22.10
N THR A 289 -13.89 1.48 20.90
CA THR A 289 -13.49 2.13 19.66
C THR A 289 -14.62 3.00 19.11
N TRP A 290 -14.33 4.27 18.85
CA TRP A 290 -15.28 5.23 18.28
C TRP A 290 -15.57 5.01 16.80
N CYS A 291 -14.81 4.11 16.17
CA CYS A 291 -14.89 3.76 14.76
C CYS A 291 -16.21 3.08 14.37
N ASN A 292 -16.98 2.59 15.35
CA ASN A 292 -18.18 1.81 15.07
C ASN A 292 -19.30 2.66 14.44
N GLN A 293 -19.42 3.95 14.75
CA GLN A 293 -20.60 4.75 14.35
C GLN A 293 -20.27 6.21 13.98
N PRO A 294 -19.42 6.46 12.96
CA PRO A 294 -19.00 7.82 12.63
C PRO A 294 -20.15 8.70 12.15
N ASP A 295 -21.19 8.11 11.55
CA ASP A 295 -22.44 8.79 11.20
C ASP A 295 -23.15 9.39 12.42
N LYS A 296 -23.14 8.67 13.55
CA LYS A 296 -23.75 9.11 14.81
C LYS A 296 -22.89 10.12 15.57
N MET A 297 -21.63 10.31 15.17
CA MET A 297 -20.77 11.36 15.74
C MET A 297 -21.07 12.75 15.15
N TYR A 298 -21.86 12.83 14.07
CA TYR A 298 -22.25 14.12 13.50
C TYR A 298 -23.07 14.94 14.50
N ARG A 299 -22.45 15.99 15.07
CA ARG A 299 -23.05 16.87 16.09
C ARG A 299 -23.55 16.13 17.34
N ALA A 300 -22.94 15.00 17.67
CA ALA A 300 -23.25 14.29 18.91
C ALA A 300 -22.88 15.14 20.14
N THR A 301 -23.71 15.10 21.18
CA THR A 301 -23.42 15.72 22.48
C THR A 301 -23.04 14.69 23.56
N SER A 302 -23.05 13.41 23.21
CA SER A 302 -22.69 12.27 24.06
C SER A 302 -22.01 11.18 23.24
N GLY A 303 -21.26 10.30 23.89
CA GLY A 303 -20.64 9.15 23.23
C GLY A 303 -21.69 8.19 22.65
N THR A 304 -21.33 7.50 21.58
CA THR A 304 -22.17 6.45 20.97
C THR A 304 -21.98 5.13 21.71
N GLY A 305 -23.04 4.33 21.84
CA GLY A 305 -22.92 2.94 22.34
C GLY A 305 -22.04 2.07 21.43
N SER A 306 -21.63 0.90 21.93
CA SER A 306 -20.88 -0.07 21.11
C SER A 306 -21.78 -0.74 20.07
N ASP A 307 -21.26 -0.92 18.86
CA ASP A 307 -21.87 -1.74 17.81
C ASP A 307 -20.79 -2.63 17.20
N TYR A 308 -20.72 -3.85 17.74
CA TYR A 308 -19.72 -4.82 17.37
C TYR A 308 -19.88 -5.32 15.93
N SER A 309 -21.04 -5.09 15.28
CA SER A 309 -21.27 -5.55 13.90
C SER A 309 -20.48 -4.77 12.85
N ARG A 310 -19.85 -3.66 13.26
CA ARG A 310 -19.17 -2.74 12.34
C ARG A 310 -17.65 -2.89 12.33
N GLY A 311 -17.07 -3.66 13.25
CA GLY A 311 -15.64 -4.00 13.37
C GLY A 311 -15.18 -5.07 12.39
N ILE A 312 -14.90 -4.68 11.14
CA ILE A 312 -14.51 -5.62 10.09
C ILE A 312 -13.23 -5.19 9.39
N TYR A 313 -12.57 -6.15 8.75
CA TYR A 313 -11.55 -5.90 7.75
C TYR A 313 -12.14 -6.18 6.36
N GLY A 314 -11.60 -5.54 5.34
CA GLY A 314 -11.81 -5.90 3.94
C GLY A 314 -10.78 -6.91 3.45
N ASN A 315 -11.06 -7.51 2.28
CA ASN A 315 -10.10 -8.38 1.59
C ASN A 315 -9.78 -7.86 0.19
N GLY A 316 -8.50 -7.74 -0.12
CA GLY A 316 -8.01 -7.58 -1.48
C GLY A 316 -7.74 -8.96 -2.10
N VAL A 317 -8.24 -9.20 -3.30
CA VAL A 317 -7.97 -10.43 -4.07
C VAL A 317 -7.29 -10.02 -5.37
N TYR A 318 -5.99 -10.24 -5.42
CA TYR A 318 -5.21 -10.14 -6.64
C TYR A 318 -5.35 -11.45 -7.41
N THR A 319 -5.70 -11.35 -8.67
CA THR A 319 -5.74 -12.48 -9.60
C THR A 319 -4.88 -12.15 -10.80
N TYR A 320 -3.89 -13.00 -11.08
CA TYR A 320 -3.03 -12.87 -12.25
C TYR A 320 -3.15 -14.10 -13.14
N THR A 321 -3.48 -13.88 -14.41
CA THR A 321 -3.51 -14.91 -15.45
C THR A 321 -2.42 -14.58 -16.49
N PRO A 322 -1.16 -15.03 -16.27
CA PRO A 322 -0.07 -14.74 -17.19
C PRO A 322 -0.32 -15.36 -18.57
N ASN A 323 -0.18 -14.56 -19.63
CA ASN A 323 -0.26 -15.06 -21.00
C ASN A 323 1.12 -15.47 -21.52
N PHE A 324 1.43 -16.77 -21.48
CA PHE A 324 2.68 -17.32 -22.05
C PHE A 324 2.64 -17.50 -23.58
N SER A 325 1.58 -17.03 -24.25
CA SER A 325 1.49 -17.09 -25.72
C SER A 325 2.11 -15.87 -26.40
N ASP A 326 2.31 -14.79 -25.66
CA ASP A 326 2.99 -13.56 -26.07
C ASP A 326 3.99 -13.13 -24.98
N ASP A 327 4.61 -11.97 -25.13
CA ASP A 327 5.59 -11.46 -24.16
C ASP A 327 4.95 -10.66 -23.00
N SER A 328 3.63 -10.55 -22.91
CA SER A 328 2.97 -9.74 -21.85
C SER A 328 3.19 -10.29 -20.44
N TYR A 329 3.42 -11.60 -20.28
CA TYR A 329 3.79 -12.16 -18.97
C TYR A 329 5.12 -11.60 -18.44
N LYS A 330 6.01 -11.12 -19.33
CA LYS A 330 7.34 -10.66 -18.94
C LYS A 330 7.30 -9.39 -18.09
N GLU A 331 6.20 -8.64 -18.07
CA GLU A 331 5.99 -7.55 -17.10
C GLU A 331 6.01 -8.03 -15.66
N GLY A 332 5.65 -9.29 -15.46
CA GLY A 332 5.65 -9.92 -14.16
C GLY A 332 7.00 -10.48 -13.73
N VAL A 333 7.94 -10.61 -14.67
CA VAL A 333 9.11 -11.48 -14.55
C VAL A 333 10.37 -10.70 -14.16
N ILE A 334 10.94 -11.06 -13.02
CA ILE A 334 12.22 -10.49 -12.54
C ILE A 334 13.45 -11.33 -12.94
N SER A 335 13.24 -12.59 -13.34
CA SER A 335 14.30 -13.43 -13.90
C SER A 335 13.70 -14.60 -14.67
N GLU A 336 14.25 -14.90 -15.84
CA GLU A 336 13.88 -16.05 -16.68
C GLU A 336 15.13 -16.65 -17.31
N ASP A 337 15.17 -17.98 -17.37
CA ASP A 337 16.19 -18.74 -18.09
C ASP A 337 15.57 -19.98 -18.75
N THR A 338 16.39 -20.85 -19.34
CA THR A 338 15.93 -22.06 -20.02
C THR A 338 15.27 -23.09 -19.11
N GLY A 339 15.36 -22.94 -17.78
CA GLY A 339 14.85 -23.87 -16.78
C GLY A 339 13.86 -23.25 -15.79
N SER A 340 13.68 -21.92 -15.78
CA SER A 340 12.81 -21.27 -14.81
C SER A 340 12.27 -19.92 -15.26
N VAL A 341 11.11 -19.55 -14.73
CA VAL A 341 10.54 -18.19 -14.79
C VAL A 341 10.15 -17.75 -13.39
N THR A 342 10.58 -16.55 -12.98
CA THR A 342 10.35 -16.01 -11.64
C THR A 342 9.57 -14.71 -11.71
N PHE A 343 8.41 -14.68 -11.05
CA PHE A 343 7.54 -13.53 -10.94
C PHE A 343 7.77 -12.75 -9.64
N TYR A 344 7.49 -11.45 -9.67
CA TYR A 344 7.43 -10.58 -8.48
C TYR A 344 6.01 -10.07 -8.22
N PHE A 345 5.63 -10.10 -6.95
CA PHE A 345 4.41 -9.51 -6.43
C PHE A 345 4.74 -8.56 -5.29
N CYS A 346 4.12 -7.38 -5.28
CA CYS A 346 4.20 -6.39 -4.21
C CYS A 346 2.88 -5.63 -4.09
N THR A 347 2.49 -5.28 -2.88
CA THR A 347 1.22 -4.64 -2.55
C THR A 347 1.36 -3.85 -1.24
N PRO A 348 0.58 -2.79 -1.02
CA PRO A 348 0.54 -2.10 0.29
C PRO A 348 -0.23 -2.89 1.36
N TYR A 349 -0.87 -4.00 0.98
CA TYR A 349 -1.74 -4.80 1.83
C TYR A 349 -1.04 -6.08 2.32
N VAL A 350 -1.22 -6.42 3.59
CA VAL A 350 -0.62 -7.62 4.19
C VAL A 350 -1.29 -8.89 3.65
N ILE A 351 -0.51 -9.87 3.23
CA ILE A 351 -1.01 -11.17 2.75
C ILE A 351 -1.59 -11.94 3.94
N GLY A 352 -2.86 -12.34 3.80
CA GLY A 352 -3.56 -13.09 4.84
C GLY A 352 -3.52 -14.60 4.61
N GLY A 353 -4.19 -15.33 5.49
CA GLY A 353 -4.49 -16.74 5.32
C GLY A 353 -5.80 -17.12 5.97
N ARG A 354 -6.44 -18.16 5.46
CA ARG A 354 -7.51 -18.87 6.14
C ARG A 354 -6.86 -19.83 7.15
N PRO A 355 -7.13 -19.73 8.46
CA PRO A 355 -6.51 -20.59 9.45
C PRO A 355 -6.71 -22.09 9.17
N ALA A 356 -5.82 -22.94 9.69
CA ALA A 356 -5.96 -24.39 9.60
C ALA A 356 -7.31 -24.87 10.16
N LEU A 357 -7.90 -25.92 9.56
CA LEU A 357 -9.24 -26.41 9.92
C LEU A 357 -9.40 -26.70 11.42
N ALA A 358 -8.38 -27.32 12.04
CA ALA A 358 -8.36 -27.64 13.46
C ALA A 358 -8.46 -26.40 14.38
N ARG A 359 -8.10 -25.22 13.86
CA ARG A 359 -8.21 -23.95 14.58
C ARG A 359 -9.57 -23.30 14.33
N ARG A 360 -10.13 -23.35 13.11
CA ARG A 360 -11.35 -22.61 12.69
C ARG A 360 -12.55 -22.69 13.64
N ASN A 361 -12.71 -23.82 14.33
CA ASN A 361 -13.86 -24.14 15.19
C ASN A 361 -13.56 -24.05 16.70
N GLN A 362 -12.39 -23.57 17.11
CA GLN A 362 -12.08 -23.38 18.53
C GLN A 362 -12.88 -22.17 19.05
N ASN A 363 -13.83 -22.42 19.96
CA ASN A 363 -14.54 -21.37 20.68
C ASN A 363 -13.61 -20.72 21.72
N ASP A 364 -13.78 -19.42 21.96
CA ASP A 364 -13.03 -18.57 22.89
C ASP A 364 -12.99 -19.11 24.34
N SER A 365 -12.19 -20.14 24.59
CA SER A 365 -12.02 -20.74 25.92
C SER A 365 -11.01 -20.00 26.82
N GLY A 366 -10.78 -18.71 26.59
CA GLY A 366 -10.05 -17.84 27.52
C GLY A 366 -8.53 -17.83 27.46
N ASP A 367 -7.87 -18.63 26.62
CA ASP A 367 -6.40 -18.58 26.45
C ASP A 367 -6.05 -18.08 25.03
N LEU A 368 -5.35 -16.95 24.92
CA LEU A 368 -4.53 -16.40 23.79
C LEU A 368 -4.64 -17.04 22.37
N TYR A 369 -5.84 -17.37 21.89
CA TYR A 369 -6.10 -17.99 20.59
C TYR A 369 -6.40 -17.09 19.36
N PRO A 370 -6.42 -15.74 19.41
CA PRO A 370 -6.90 -14.93 18.29
C PRO A 370 -5.89 -14.76 17.12
N PHE A 371 -4.65 -15.25 17.25
CA PHE A 371 -3.60 -15.21 16.20
C PHE A 371 -3.57 -16.49 15.34
N MET A 372 -4.75 -17.04 15.03
CA MET A 372 -4.89 -18.41 14.50
C MET A 372 -4.17 -18.62 13.17
N VAL A 373 -4.03 -17.57 12.37
CA VAL A 373 -3.39 -17.60 11.05
C VAL A 373 -1.87 -17.63 11.16
N ASP A 374 -1.29 -17.24 12.29
CA ASP A 374 0.17 -17.23 12.50
C ASP A 374 0.72 -18.67 12.55
N TYR A 375 -0.10 -19.63 13.00
CA TYR A 375 0.26 -21.05 13.02
C TYR A 375 0.29 -21.68 11.62
N ALA A 376 1.13 -22.70 11.43
CA ALA A 376 1.22 -23.47 10.19
C ALA A 376 -0.12 -24.15 9.81
N GLY A 377 -0.28 -24.41 8.52
CA GLY A 377 -1.47 -24.99 7.90
C GLY A 377 -2.50 -23.97 7.41
N ALA A 378 -2.11 -22.70 7.24
CA ALA A 378 -2.98 -21.69 6.66
C ALA A 378 -3.12 -21.92 5.14
N THR A 379 -4.29 -21.58 4.58
CA THR A 379 -4.64 -21.78 3.16
C THR A 379 -5.24 -20.51 2.56
N GLU A 380 -5.53 -20.50 1.26
CA GLU A 380 -6.26 -19.44 0.54
C GLU A 380 -5.60 -18.05 0.46
N GLY A 381 -4.40 -17.87 1.02
CA GLY A 381 -3.61 -16.64 0.93
C GLY A 381 -2.82 -16.51 -0.37
N LEU A 382 -2.14 -17.58 -0.81
CA LEU A 382 -1.51 -17.68 -2.14
C LEU A 382 -1.83 -19.05 -2.74
N VAL A 383 -2.65 -19.05 -3.79
CA VAL A 383 -3.10 -20.26 -4.48
C VAL A 383 -2.80 -20.14 -5.96
N ILE A 384 -2.17 -21.16 -6.51
CA ILE A 384 -1.85 -21.27 -7.93
C ILE A 384 -2.67 -22.41 -8.50
N THR A 385 -3.40 -22.16 -9.58
CA THR A 385 -4.15 -23.20 -10.30
C THR A 385 -3.70 -23.29 -11.75
N GLY A 386 -3.90 -24.45 -12.36
CA GLY A 386 -3.60 -24.70 -13.76
C GLY A 386 -4.06 -26.10 -14.19
N SER A 387 -3.86 -26.44 -15.47
CA SER A 387 -4.26 -27.72 -16.05
C SER A 387 -3.03 -28.56 -16.39
N THR A 388 -2.76 -29.59 -15.58
CA THR A 388 -1.63 -30.52 -15.80
C THR A 388 -0.32 -29.76 -16.04
N VAL A 389 0.02 -28.85 -15.11
CA VAL A 389 1.19 -27.98 -15.24
C VAL A 389 2.46 -28.82 -15.23
N GLY A 390 2.60 -29.69 -14.22
CA GLY A 390 3.65 -30.72 -14.18
C GLY A 390 5.05 -30.16 -13.92
N CYS A 391 5.17 -29.08 -13.14
CA CYS A 391 6.45 -28.52 -12.71
C CYS A 391 6.51 -28.38 -11.18
N THR A 392 7.68 -28.00 -10.67
CA THR A 392 7.78 -27.57 -9.26
C THR A 392 7.78 -26.05 -9.17
N VAL A 393 7.37 -25.54 -8.03
CA VAL A 393 7.24 -24.11 -7.73
C VAL A 393 7.91 -23.82 -6.38
N GLN A 394 8.57 -22.66 -6.29
CA GLN A 394 9.22 -22.17 -5.08
C GLN A 394 8.84 -20.72 -4.82
N VAL A 395 8.86 -20.33 -3.55
CA VAL A 395 8.61 -18.96 -3.10
C VAL A 395 9.77 -18.45 -2.28
N SER A 396 10.04 -17.16 -2.40
CA SER A 396 10.91 -16.40 -1.52
C SER A 396 10.18 -15.16 -1.02
N SER A 397 10.17 -14.94 0.29
CA SER A 397 9.65 -13.73 0.95
C SER A 397 10.75 -12.72 1.30
N ASP A 398 12.02 -13.04 0.99
CA ASP A 398 13.20 -12.23 1.33
C ASP A 398 13.96 -11.74 0.09
N ASN A 399 13.21 -11.40 -0.96
CA ASN A 399 13.73 -10.90 -2.24
C ASN A 399 14.75 -11.85 -2.90
N GLY A 400 14.59 -13.17 -2.71
CA GLY A 400 15.40 -14.21 -3.33
C GLY A 400 16.68 -14.55 -2.57
N ASN A 401 16.88 -14.04 -1.35
CA ASN A 401 18.00 -14.42 -0.49
C ASN A 401 17.92 -15.89 -0.06
N SER A 402 16.71 -16.38 0.21
CA SER A 402 16.43 -17.78 0.47
C SER A 402 15.16 -18.23 -0.24
N TRP A 403 15.04 -19.53 -0.49
CA TRP A 403 13.91 -20.12 -1.20
C TRP A 403 13.32 -21.26 -0.37
N ALA A 404 11.99 -21.29 -0.29
CA ALA A 404 11.27 -22.42 0.28
C ALA A 404 11.53 -23.71 -0.54
N SER A 405 11.32 -24.85 0.10
CA SER A 405 11.38 -26.16 -0.56
C SER A 405 10.42 -26.22 -1.73
N ALA A 406 10.89 -26.73 -2.87
CA ALA A 406 10.09 -26.87 -4.09
C ALA A 406 8.87 -27.76 -3.87
N GLN A 407 7.70 -27.26 -4.28
CA GLN A 407 6.43 -27.96 -4.20
C GLN A 407 5.94 -28.30 -5.61
N THR A 408 5.35 -29.48 -5.79
CA THR A 408 4.81 -29.90 -7.09
C THR A 408 3.50 -29.18 -7.39
N LEU A 409 3.43 -28.51 -8.55
CA LEU A 409 2.20 -27.96 -9.10
C LEU A 409 1.67 -28.90 -10.19
N SER A 410 0.62 -29.64 -9.83
CA SER A 410 -0.17 -30.44 -10.78
C SER A 410 -1.32 -29.61 -11.33
N ASN A 411 -2.41 -29.46 -10.56
CA ASN A 411 -3.58 -28.66 -10.93
C ASN A 411 -3.84 -27.48 -9.98
N SER A 412 -3.46 -27.64 -8.71
CA SER A 412 -3.57 -26.60 -7.69
C SER A 412 -2.42 -26.75 -6.70
N LEU A 413 -1.93 -25.63 -6.19
CA LEU A 413 -0.90 -25.55 -5.17
C LEU A 413 -1.18 -24.35 -4.28
N ASP A 414 -1.24 -24.58 -2.97
CA ASP A 414 -1.38 -23.55 -1.95
C ASP A 414 -0.03 -23.31 -1.27
N LEU A 415 0.44 -22.07 -1.26
CA LEU A 415 1.73 -21.64 -0.71
C LEU A 415 1.56 -20.60 0.40
N THR A 416 0.35 -20.49 0.97
CA THR A 416 -0.04 -19.45 1.93
C THR A 416 0.92 -19.34 3.12
N ASP A 417 1.33 -20.46 3.71
CA ASP A 417 2.22 -20.47 4.87
C ASP A 417 3.59 -19.83 4.60
N TYR A 418 4.03 -19.77 3.34
CA TYR A 418 5.32 -19.15 2.98
C TYR A 418 5.24 -17.64 2.84
N VAL A 419 4.04 -17.06 2.68
CA VAL A 419 3.85 -15.65 2.32
C VAL A 419 2.98 -14.84 3.27
N LYS A 420 2.13 -15.47 4.09
CA LYS A 420 1.27 -14.76 5.05
C LYS A 420 2.12 -13.83 5.94
N GLY A 421 1.60 -12.65 6.24
CA GLY A 421 2.31 -11.62 7.01
C GLY A 421 3.37 -10.83 6.21
N ASN A 422 3.56 -11.14 4.92
CA ASN A 422 4.41 -10.36 4.03
C ASN A 422 3.55 -9.48 3.11
N HIS A 423 4.20 -8.50 2.48
CA HIS A 423 3.61 -7.57 1.51
C HIS A 423 4.13 -7.82 0.08
N SER A 424 5.07 -8.75 -0.07
CA SER A 424 5.71 -9.08 -1.34
C SER A 424 6.27 -10.50 -1.32
N TYR A 425 6.39 -11.12 -2.50
CA TYR A 425 7.12 -12.37 -2.66
C TYR A 425 7.66 -12.51 -4.08
N PHE A 426 8.67 -13.37 -4.24
CA PHE A 426 9.10 -13.92 -5.52
C PHE A 426 8.53 -15.32 -5.69
N LEU A 427 8.02 -15.63 -6.87
CA LEU A 427 7.41 -16.92 -7.21
C LEU A 427 8.11 -17.52 -8.42
N ARG A 428 8.84 -18.62 -8.23
CA ARG A 428 9.57 -19.30 -9.29
C ARG A 428 8.84 -20.56 -9.73
N PHE A 429 8.58 -20.67 -11.02
CA PHE A 429 8.24 -21.92 -11.68
C PHE A 429 9.53 -22.55 -12.21
N ASN A 430 9.84 -23.77 -11.78
CA ASN A 430 11.03 -24.51 -12.21
C ASN A 430 10.76 -25.23 -13.54
N THR A 431 10.41 -24.45 -14.55
CA THR A 431 10.29 -24.86 -15.95
C THR A 431 10.41 -23.63 -16.85
N ALA A 432 10.80 -23.82 -18.11
CA ALA A 432 10.82 -22.75 -19.10
C ALA A 432 9.41 -22.18 -19.34
N ALA A 433 9.30 -20.87 -19.61
CA ALA A 433 8.04 -20.19 -19.89
C ALA A 433 7.21 -20.87 -21.00
N ASN A 434 7.87 -21.36 -22.06
CA ASN A 434 7.20 -22.05 -23.17
C ASN A 434 6.46 -23.34 -22.72
N ASN A 435 6.91 -24.00 -21.65
CA ASN A 435 6.23 -25.18 -21.09
C ASN A 435 4.98 -24.83 -20.29
N LEU A 436 4.82 -23.55 -19.93
CA LEU A 436 3.65 -23.02 -19.22
C LEU A 436 2.56 -22.52 -20.19
N LYS A 437 2.84 -22.49 -21.49
CA LYS A 437 1.85 -22.17 -22.52
C LYS A 437 0.67 -23.15 -22.47
N SER A 438 -0.54 -22.61 -22.59
CA SER A 438 -1.79 -23.37 -22.56
C SER A 438 -2.03 -24.16 -21.25
N LYS A 439 -1.30 -23.85 -20.17
CA LYS A 439 -1.54 -24.44 -18.83
C LYS A 439 -2.64 -23.73 -18.04
N ASN A 440 -3.18 -22.62 -18.57
CA ASN A 440 -4.25 -21.83 -17.96
C ASN A 440 -3.92 -21.46 -16.50
N LEU A 441 -2.69 -20.98 -16.29
CA LEU A 441 -2.23 -20.62 -14.95
C LEU A 441 -3.03 -19.44 -14.41
N THR A 442 -3.44 -19.55 -13.15
CA THR A 442 -3.98 -18.44 -12.37
C THR A 442 -3.26 -18.38 -11.03
N ILE A 443 -2.73 -17.22 -10.69
CA ILE A 443 -2.08 -16.94 -9.40
C ILE A 443 -3.02 -16.02 -8.63
N LYS A 444 -3.54 -16.50 -7.50
CA LYS A 444 -4.45 -15.77 -6.62
C LYS A 444 -3.74 -15.44 -5.31
N THR A 445 -3.66 -14.15 -4.98
CA THR A 445 -3.13 -13.67 -3.70
C THR A 445 -4.19 -12.88 -2.96
N VAL A 446 -4.46 -13.25 -1.71
CA VAL A 446 -5.49 -12.63 -0.87
C VAL A 446 -4.83 -11.86 0.27
N THR A 447 -5.19 -10.60 0.39
CA THR A 447 -4.67 -9.66 1.38
C THR A 447 -5.77 -9.15 2.29
N GLN A 448 -5.38 -8.66 3.46
CA GLN A 448 -6.25 -7.87 4.34
C GLN A 448 -6.12 -6.38 3.98
N CYS A 449 -7.23 -5.65 3.96
CA CYS A 449 -7.23 -4.21 3.75
C CYS A 449 -8.24 -3.49 4.65
N ASN A 450 -8.04 -2.20 4.89
CA ASN A 450 -8.99 -1.35 5.59
C ASN A 450 -10.16 -1.00 4.67
N GLU A 451 -11.35 -1.51 4.99
CA GLU A 451 -12.57 -1.35 4.22
C GLU A 451 -13.08 0.09 4.14
N ARG A 452 -12.69 0.94 5.09
CA ARG A 452 -13.07 2.37 5.09
C ARG A 452 -12.32 3.20 4.06
N LEU A 453 -11.20 2.66 3.58
CA LEU A 453 -10.36 3.29 2.57
C LEU A 453 -10.65 2.75 1.17
N ILE A 454 -11.62 1.84 1.05
CA ILE A 454 -12.23 1.47 -0.23
C ILE A 454 -13.34 2.51 -0.52
N PRO A 455 -13.58 2.95 -1.77
CA PRO A 455 -14.67 3.86 -2.09
C PRO A 455 -16.05 3.22 -1.82
N HIS A 456 -16.88 3.88 -1.00
CA HIS A 456 -18.28 3.48 -0.80
C HIS A 456 -19.18 4.28 -1.72
N LEU A 457 -20.22 3.66 -2.26
CA LEU A 457 -21.32 4.38 -2.91
C LEU A 457 -22.27 4.94 -1.84
N LYS A 458 -22.82 6.13 -2.09
CA LYS A 458 -23.81 6.78 -1.24
C LYS A 458 -25.23 6.53 -1.76
N ASP A 459 -26.21 6.83 -0.92
CA ASP A 459 -27.63 6.78 -1.26
C ASP A 459 -27.98 7.80 -2.34
N ASN A 460 -28.86 7.43 -3.26
CA ASN A 460 -29.49 8.32 -4.25
C ASN A 460 -28.50 8.98 -5.22
N GLY A 461 -27.60 8.18 -5.80
CA GLY A 461 -26.62 8.57 -6.81
C GLY A 461 -25.23 8.83 -6.22
N SER A 462 -24.19 8.29 -6.85
CA SER A 462 -22.78 8.52 -6.49
C SER A 462 -21.98 9.05 -7.67
N THR A 463 -21.04 9.96 -7.43
CA THR A 463 -20.08 10.43 -8.43
C THR A 463 -18.69 9.90 -8.10
N LEU A 464 -17.99 9.38 -9.11
CA LEU A 464 -16.72 8.70 -8.95
C LEU A 464 -15.60 9.54 -9.58
N THR A 465 -14.44 9.53 -8.95
CA THR A 465 -13.19 10.09 -9.49
C THR A 465 -12.14 8.99 -9.55
N TYR A 466 -11.67 8.71 -10.76
CA TYR A 466 -10.56 7.83 -11.07
C TYR A 466 -9.26 8.62 -11.19
N GLN A 467 -8.15 8.01 -10.77
CA GLN A 467 -6.81 8.45 -11.09
C GLN A 467 -5.87 7.26 -11.29
N ALA A 468 -4.98 7.34 -12.27
CA ALA A 468 -3.80 6.49 -12.39
C ALA A 468 -2.56 7.38 -12.51
N SER A 469 -1.65 7.30 -11.53
CA SER A 469 -0.50 8.22 -11.47
C SER A 469 0.73 7.75 -12.25
N GLY A 470 0.69 6.54 -12.82
CA GLY A 470 1.81 5.97 -13.57
C GLY A 470 3.01 5.62 -12.67
N LYS A 471 2.72 5.20 -11.44
CA LYS A 471 3.74 4.84 -10.44
C LYS A 471 3.63 3.36 -10.07
N ALA A 472 4.77 2.75 -9.79
CA ALA A 472 4.87 1.44 -9.17
C ALA A 472 5.91 1.47 -8.06
N VAL A 473 5.92 0.45 -7.21
CA VAL A 473 6.78 0.37 -6.03
C VAL A 473 7.62 -0.89 -6.06
N PHE A 474 8.90 -0.73 -5.72
CA PHE A 474 9.80 -1.82 -5.37
C PHE A 474 10.27 -1.67 -3.92
N ASN A 475 10.26 -2.76 -3.15
CA ASN A 475 10.61 -2.75 -1.73
C ASN A 475 11.91 -3.52 -1.43
N ALA A 476 12.95 -2.80 -1.00
CA ALA A 476 14.16 -3.35 -0.37
C ALA A 476 14.01 -3.34 1.16
N GLY A 477 13.00 -4.06 1.65
CA GLY A 477 12.50 -4.07 3.04
C GLY A 477 11.04 -4.51 3.07
N PRO A 478 10.31 -4.44 4.20
CA PRO A 478 10.70 -3.86 5.48
C PRO A 478 11.50 -4.78 6.40
N GLY A 479 11.55 -6.09 6.12
CA GLY A 479 12.28 -7.05 6.95
C GLY A 479 13.79 -7.01 6.71
N ARG A 480 14.59 -7.26 7.75
CA ARG A 480 16.06 -7.35 7.62
C ARG A 480 16.49 -8.34 6.54
N LYS A 481 15.80 -9.48 6.41
CA LYS A 481 16.12 -10.49 5.39
C LYS A 481 15.94 -9.97 3.96
N GLN A 482 14.90 -9.18 3.71
CA GLN A 482 14.66 -8.54 2.41
C GLN A 482 15.74 -7.48 2.11
N ALA A 483 16.02 -6.62 3.08
CA ALA A 483 17.01 -5.53 2.93
C ALA A 483 18.45 -6.05 2.80
N GLN A 484 18.79 -7.17 3.46
CA GLN A 484 20.14 -7.73 3.50
C GLN A 484 20.74 -7.99 2.11
N LYS A 485 19.91 -8.34 1.13
CA LYS A 485 20.34 -8.59 -0.26
C LYS A 485 21.03 -7.38 -0.89
N TYR A 486 20.61 -6.18 -0.49
CA TYR A 486 21.00 -4.92 -1.12
C TYR A 486 22.14 -4.21 -0.38
N ILE A 487 22.56 -4.70 0.79
CA ILE A 487 23.65 -4.09 1.55
C ILE A 487 24.99 -4.37 0.87
N ILE A 488 25.67 -3.31 0.45
CA ILE A 488 27.00 -3.37 -0.20
C ILE A 488 28.14 -2.94 0.71
N SER A 489 27.84 -2.26 1.82
CA SER A 489 28.83 -1.83 2.82
C SER A 489 28.17 -1.60 4.18
N GLY A 490 28.91 -1.87 5.26
CA GLY A 490 28.39 -1.83 6.62
C GLY A 490 27.38 -2.95 6.89
N GLY A 491 26.38 -2.69 7.73
CA GLY A 491 25.32 -3.67 8.02
C GLY A 491 24.52 -3.37 9.27
N PHE A 492 23.53 -4.22 9.54
CA PHE A 492 22.76 -4.15 10.79
C PHE A 492 23.67 -4.37 12.00
N ASN A 493 23.33 -3.72 13.11
CA ASN A 493 24.14 -3.64 14.32
C ASN A 493 25.53 -3.01 14.10
N THR A 494 25.65 -2.15 13.10
CA THR A 494 26.82 -1.28 12.89
C THR A 494 26.36 0.17 12.74
N SER A 495 27.30 1.11 12.80
CA SER A 495 27.03 2.55 12.74
C SER A 495 26.80 3.11 11.33
N GLY A 496 26.82 2.26 10.30
CA GLY A 496 26.60 2.67 8.92
C GLY A 496 26.07 1.53 8.05
N ILE A 497 25.17 1.87 7.12
CA ILE A 497 24.65 0.94 6.13
C ILE A 497 24.67 1.65 4.78
N THR A 498 25.23 1.02 3.75
CA THR A 498 25.04 1.45 2.35
C THR A 498 24.35 0.34 1.59
N MET A 499 23.23 0.68 0.97
CA MET A 499 22.44 -0.20 0.12
C MET A 499 22.55 0.22 -1.34
N GLU A 500 22.53 -0.72 -2.28
CA GLU A 500 22.40 -0.48 -3.72
C GLU A 500 21.16 -1.21 -4.22
N ILE A 501 20.19 -0.46 -4.76
CA ILE A 501 18.88 -0.99 -5.14
C ILE A 501 18.62 -0.62 -6.61
N PRO A 502 18.52 -1.62 -7.51
CA PRO A 502 18.02 -1.41 -8.86
C PRO A 502 16.49 -1.46 -8.90
N THR A 503 15.90 -0.83 -9.90
CA THR A 503 14.51 -1.12 -10.30
C THR A 503 14.42 -2.52 -10.90
N PRO A 504 13.23 -3.15 -10.87
CA PRO A 504 13.07 -4.52 -11.33
C PRO A 504 13.55 -4.74 -12.78
N HIS A 505 13.17 -3.86 -13.71
CA HIS A 505 13.35 -4.05 -15.15
C HIS A 505 14.11 -2.86 -15.79
N GLY A 506 14.83 -2.06 -15.00
CA GLY A 506 15.56 -0.88 -15.48
C GLY A 506 14.67 0.35 -15.69
N GLU A 507 13.50 0.38 -15.04
CA GLU A 507 12.63 1.55 -15.07
C GLU A 507 13.28 2.77 -14.41
N LYS A 508 12.86 3.95 -14.86
CA LYS A 508 13.28 5.21 -14.28
C LYS A 508 12.72 5.36 -12.86
N ILE A 509 13.59 5.59 -11.90
CA ILE A 509 13.22 5.93 -10.52
C ILE A 509 12.69 7.36 -10.48
N LEU A 510 11.52 7.53 -9.86
CA LEU A 510 10.88 8.81 -9.62
C LEU A 510 11.18 9.33 -8.22
N GLU A 511 10.99 8.49 -7.20
CA GLU A 511 11.19 8.86 -5.80
C GLU A 511 11.89 7.74 -5.03
N VAL A 512 12.73 8.13 -4.06
CA VAL A 512 13.37 7.21 -3.12
C VAL A 512 12.84 7.50 -1.72
N TYR A 513 12.27 6.49 -1.07
CA TYR A 513 11.88 6.53 0.34
C TYR A 513 12.87 5.69 1.13
N ALA A 514 13.36 6.21 2.23
CA ALA A 514 14.35 5.54 3.05
C ALA A 514 14.03 5.72 4.52
N SER A 515 14.05 4.64 5.29
CA SER A 515 13.85 4.65 6.74
C SER A 515 14.79 3.69 7.44
N ALA A 516 15.14 4.01 8.68
CA ALA A 516 15.97 3.17 9.52
C ALA A 516 15.51 3.25 10.98
N LEU A 517 15.64 2.12 11.69
CA LEU A 517 15.52 2.05 13.15
C LEU A 517 16.93 2.06 13.73
N VAL A 518 17.23 3.03 14.58
CA VAL A 518 18.57 3.25 15.13
C VAL A 518 18.54 3.29 16.65
N GLY A 519 19.59 2.80 17.31
CA GLY A 519 19.74 2.97 18.75
C GLY A 519 19.94 4.44 19.12
N SER A 520 18.94 5.07 19.73
CA SER A 520 18.98 6.50 20.10
C SER A 520 19.53 6.73 21.52
N GLY A 521 19.36 5.74 22.42
CA GLY A 521 19.81 5.78 23.82
C GLY A 521 18.68 6.09 24.81
N VAL A 522 18.97 5.94 26.11
CA VAL A 522 18.02 6.20 27.21
C VAL A 522 18.67 7.20 28.18
N PRO A 523 18.40 8.52 28.06
CA PRO A 523 17.59 9.19 27.03
C PRO A 523 18.27 9.25 25.65
N PRO A 524 17.53 9.62 24.58
CA PRO A 524 18.11 9.87 23.27
C PRO A 524 19.26 10.88 23.30
N ASN A 525 20.37 10.56 22.64
CA ASN A 525 21.51 11.48 22.53
C ASN A 525 21.19 12.61 21.54
N THR A 526 20.89 13.79 22.07
CA THR A 526 20.52 14.99 21.30
C THR A 526 21.67 15.59 20.48
N SER A 527 22.92 15.17 20.73
CA SER A 527 24.08 15.56 19.92
C SER A 527 24.32 14.63 18.73
N CYS A 528 23.64 13.47 18.68
CA CYS A 528 23.74 12.55 17.57
C CYS A 528 23.01 13.12 16.34
N ILE A 529 23.76 13.28 15.26
CA ILE A 529 23.28 13.71 13.95
C ILE A 529 23.14 12.48 13.07
N TYR A 530 21.96 12.31 12.49
CA TYR A 530 21.62 11.24 11.57
C TYR A 530 21.52 11.80 10.15
N LYS A 531 21.96 11.02 9.16
CA LYS A 531 22.00 11.40 7.75
C LYS A 531 21.59 10.23 6.85
N ILE A 532 20.71 10.51 5.88
CA ILE A 532 20.42 9.63 4.76
C ILE A 532 20.88 10.34 3.49
N ASP A 533 21.86 9.76 2.82
CA ASP A 533 22.33 10.22 1.52
C ASP A 533 21.89 9.26 0.41
N TYR A 534 21.77 9.77 -0.81
CA TYR A 534 21.60 8.98 -2.01
C TYR A 534 22.65 9.31 -3.08
N SER A 535 22.88 8.37 -3.99
CA SER A 535 23.78 8.48 -5.13
C SER A 535 23.24 7.72 -6.32
N VAL A 536 23.21 8.36 -7.49
CA VAL A 536 22.84 7.74 -8.78
C VAL A 536 24.05 7.42 -9.67
N ASN A 537 25.28 7.63 -9.16
CA ASN A 537 26.52 7.47 -9.93
C ASN A 537 27.55 6.61 -9.17
N ASN A 538 27.07 5.47 -8.65
CA ASN A 538 27.91 4.47 -7.98
C ASN A 538 28.77 5.05 -6.83
N GLY A 539 28.21 6.00 -6.08
CA GLY A 539 28.81 6.57 -4.88
C GLY A 539 29.89 7.63 -5.15
N THR A 540 30.05 8.09 -6.39
CA THR A 540 31.04 9.13 -6.74
C THR A 540 30.61 10.52 -6.25
N SER A 541 29.31 10.81 -6.19
CA SER A 541 28.76 11.98 -5.50
C SER A 541 27.52 11.62 -4.69
N TRP A 542 27.31 12.31 -3.57
CA TRP A 542 26.19 12.06 -2.66
C TRP A 542 25.36 13.32 -2.45
N GLU A 543 24.04 13.17 -2.46
CA GLU A 543 23.07 14.20 -2.11
C GLU A 543 22.21 13.74 -0.93
N SER A 544 21.75 14.66 -0.10
CA SER A 544 20.97 14.30 1.08
C SER A 544 19.50 14.04 0.72
N ILE A 545 18.96 12.90 1.19
CA ILE A 545 17.52 12.71 1.40
C ILE A 545 17.14 13.39 2.70
N VAL A 546 17.93 13.13 3.75
CA VAL A 546 17.75 13.74 5.06
C VAL A 546 19.10 14.16 5.62
N ASP A 547 19.19 15.39 6.09
CA ASP A 547 20.43 16.04 6.52
C ASP A 547 20.27 16.69 7.88
N ASN A 548 21.35 16.68 8.67
CA ASN A 548 21.42 17.30 10.00
C ASN A 548 20.26 16.95 10.95
N TRP A 549 19.71 15.74 10.84
CA TRP A 549 18.56 15.36 11.65
C TRP A 549 19.01 14.94 13.05
N GLN A 550 18.28 15.42 14.06
CA GLN A 550 18.57 15.15 15.47
C GLN A 550 17.26 14.92 16.22
N ILE A 551 17.32 14.15 17.30
CA ILE A 551 16.18 14.00 18.22
C ILE A 551 16.15 15.22 19.14
N VAL A 552 15.05 15.97 19.10
CA VAL A 552 14.83 17.16 19.93
C VAL A 552 13.94 16.79 21.11
N ARG A 553 14.51 16.80 22.32
CA ARG A 553 13.79 16.62 23.59
C ARG A 553 13.10 17.91 24.00
N ARG A 554 11.86 17.83 24.49
CA ARG A 554 11.02 19.01 24.79
C ARG A 554 10.25 18.88 26.10
N GLY A 555 10.16 20.00 26.82
CA GLY A 555 9.32 20.15 28.00
C GLY A 555 9.69 19.17 29.11
N TRP A 556 8.69 18.78 29.91
CA TRP A 556 8.84 17.76 30.94
C TRP A 556 8.95 16.35 30.34
N GLU A 557 9.79 15.51 30.94
CA GLU A 557 10.04 14.13 30.54
C GLU A 557 10.19 13.22 31.77
N PRO A 558 9.75 11.95 31.70
CA PRO A 558 9.99 10.97 32.74
C PRO A 558 11.45 10.48 32.73
N SER A 559 11.78 9.56 33.65
CA SER A 559 13.13 9.02 33.78
C SER A 559 13.52 7.98 32.72
N ASP A 560 12.56 7.39 32.01
CA ASP A 560 12.80 6.30 31.05
C ASP A 560 12.35 6.66 29.62
N PHE A 561 12.99 6.04 28.63
CA PHE A 561 12.87 6.40 27.21
C PHE A 561 12.97 5.20 26.29
N LEU A 562 12.38 5.31 25.09
CA LEU A 562 12.59 4.32 24.04
C LEU A 562 14.06 4.36 23.63
N SER A 563 14.74 3.22 23.71
CA SER A 563 16.16 3.11 23.39
C SER A 563 16.47 3.17 21.90
N THR A 564 15.43 3.16 21.06
CA THR A 564 15.50 3.24 19.60
C THR A 564 14.57 4.31 19.06
N SER A 565 14.92 4.87 17.91
CA SER A 565 14.08 5.82 17.18
C SER A 565 14.12 5.54 15.69
N PHE A 566 13.03 5.83 15.01
CA PHE A 566 13.01 5.88 13.56
C PHE A 566 13.60 7.18 13.04
N TYR A 567 14.20 7.04 11.87
CA TYR A 567 14.71 8.13 11.07
C TYR A 567 14.38 7.84 9.62
N TYR A 568 13.73 8.78 8.94
CA TYR A 568 13.15 8.53 7.62
C TYR A 568 13.06 9.79 6.77
N GLY A 569 12.94 9.61 5.47
CA GLY A 569 12.60 10.68 4.54
C GLY A 569 12.49 10.17 3.11
N ASN A 570 12.11 11.07 2.21
CA ASN A 570 11.95 10.77 0.80
C ASN A 570 12.51 11.88 -0.09
N LYS A 571 12.85 11.53 -1.32
CA LYS A 571 13.40 12.46 -2.30
C LYS A 571 12.88 12.15 -3.70
N ASP A 572 12.36 13.18 -4.38
CA ASP A 572 12.15 13.13 -5.83
C ASP A 572 13.53 13.16 -6.54
N ILE A 573 13.80 12.12 -7.31
CA ILE A 573 15.00 11.97 -8.13
C ILE A 573 14.66 11.74 -9.61
N SER A 574 13.42 12.02 -10.01
CA SER A 574 12.93 11.82 -11.38
C SER A 574 13.78 12.55 -12.43
N SER A 575 14.37 13.69 -12.08
CA SER A 575 15.28 14.42 -12.97
C SER A 575 16.62 13.70 -13.22
N LYS A 576 17.01 12.74 -12.38
CA LYS A 576 18.29 12.02 -12.47
C LYS A 576 18.30 10.94 -13.55
N ASN A 577 17.12 10.48 -14.00
CA ASN A 577 16.96 9.39 -14.98
C ASN A 577 17.76 8.13 -14.59
N ALA A 578 17.76 7.78 -13.31
CA ALA A 578 18.47 6.62 -12.79
C ALA A 578 17.53 5.41 -12.71
N ASP A 579 18.06 4.23 -12.97
CA ASP A 579 17.40 2.92 -12.80
C ASP A 579 17.95 2.15 -11.57
N SER A 580 18.97 2.70 -10.92
CA SER A 580 19.55 2.20 -9.68
C SER A 580 19.97 3.35 -8.79
N VAL A 581 19.90 3.14 -7.47
CA VAL A 581 20.31 4.13 -6.48
C VAL A 581 21.08 3.47 -5.34
N ARG A 582 22.15 4.14 -4.90
CA ARG A 582 22.79 3.84 -3.62
C ARG A 582 22.20 4.73 -2.53
N VAL A 583 21.84 4.15 -1.40
CA VAL A 583 21.35 4.87 -0.21
C VAL A 583 22.28 4.58 0.96
N ARG A 584 22.74 5.62 1.64
CA ARG A 584 23.67 5.52 2.78
C ARG A 584 23.05 6.10 4.04
N PHE A 585 22.93 5.27 5.06
CA PHE A 585 22.54 5.63 6.41
C PHE A 585 23.81 5.82 7.25
N SER A 586 23.96 6.98 7.88
CA SER A 586 25.14 7.30 8.71
C SER A 586 24.78 8.19 9.89
N ASN A 587 25.54 8.10 10.97
CA ASN A 587 25.40 8.98 12.12
C ASN A 587 26.76 9.25 12.78
N ASN A 588 26.89 10.39 13.44
CA ASN A 588 28.15 10.79 14.12
C ASN A 588 28.27 10.27 15.56
N GLY A 589 27.23 9.62 16.09
CA GLY A 589 27.19 9.13 17.47
C GLY A 589 27.53 7.64 17.60
N GLU A 590 28.05 7.02 16.53
CA GLU A 590 28.36 5.59 16.43
C GLU A 590 27.19 4.68 16.85
N ARG A 591 25.97 5.14 16.59
CA ARG A 591 24.73 4.44 16.92
C ARG A 591 24.45 3.33 15.94
N GLU A 592 24.15 2.14 16.48
CA GLU A 592 23.86 0.96 15.69
C GLU A 592 22.50 1.04 14.99
N TYR A 593 22.47 0.72 13.69
CA TYR A 593 21.25 0.53 12.93
C TYR A 593 20.68 -0.87 13.16
N LYS A 594 19.49 -0.95 13.76
CA LYS A 594 18.77 -2.20 13.99
C LYS A 594 18.01 -2.65 12.74
N ARG A 595 17.56 -1.70 11.93
CA ARG A 595 16.85 -1.94 10.67
C ARG A 595 17.09 -0.78 9.71
N ALA A 596 17.01 -1.06 8.42
CA ALA A 596 17.03 -0.08 7.35
C ALA A 596 16.26 -0.67 6.17
N GLU A 597 15.49 0.18 5.48
CA GLU A 597 14.69 -0.19 4.32
C GLU A 597 14.68 0.96 3.32
N VAL A 598 14.57 0.60 2.04
CA VAL A 598 14.45 1.54 0.93
C VAL A 598 13.29 1.09 0.04
N TYR A 599 12.41 2.02 -0.30
CA TYR A 599 11.41 1.83 -1.33
C TYR A 599 11.74 2.71 -2.52
N LEU A 600 11.69 2.14 -3.72
CA LEU A 600 11.78 2.88 -4.97
C LEU A 600 10.38 3.04 -5.53
N VAL A 601 9.98 4.29 -5.77
CA VAL A 601 8.84 4.58 -6.63
C VAL A 601 9.41 4.80 -8.03
N TYR A 602 8.98 3.99 -8.99
CA TYR A 602 9.47 4.05 -10.37
C TYR A 602 8.32 4.28 -11.35
N GLU A 603 8.69 4.74 -12.55
CA GLU A 603 7.76 5.00 -13.63
C GLU A 603 7.12 3.70 -14.12
N SER A 604 5.79 3.67 -14.11
CA SER A 604 4.98 2.60 -14.68
C SER A 604 4.02 3.19 -15.70
N ALA A 605 3.90 2.53 -16.85
CA ALA A 605 3.03 2.99 -17.91
C ALA A 605 1.55 2.99 -17.48
N VAL A 606 0.76 3.81 -18.19
CA VAL A 606 -0.71 3.77 -18.15
C VAL A 606 -1.16 3.58 -19.59
N ASN A 607 -0.89 2.40 -20.14
CA ASN A 607 -1.02 2.11 -21.57
C ASN A 607 -1.96 0.92 -21.83
N SER A 608 -2.55 0.34 -20.78
CA SER A 608 -3.68 -0.58 -20.87
C SER A 608 -5.01 0.13 -20.61
N PRO A 609 -6.10 -0.30 -21.26
CA PRO A 609 -7.42 0.01 -20.76
C PRO A 609 -7.64 -0.66 -19.39
N LEU A 610 -8.41 -0.02 -18.53
CA LEU A 610 -8.78 -0.55 -17.22
C LEU A 610 -10.29 -0.55 -17.04
N SER A 611 -10.87 -1.72 -16.85
CA SER A 611 -12.26 -1.83 -16.39
C SER A 611 -12.32 -1.65 -14.88
N VAL A 612 -13.23 -0.79 -14.42
CA VAL A 612 -13.59 -0.65 -13.02
C VAL A 612 -15.02 -1.08 -12.82
N ARG A 613 -15.24 -2.01 -11.88
CA ARG A 613 -16.56 -2.53 -11.54
C ARG A 613 -16.89 -2.30 -10.08
N PHE A 614 -18.13 -1.89 -9.81
CA PHE A 614 -18.72 -1.88 -8.48
C PHE A 614 -19.86 -2.89 -8.44
N ASN A 615 -19.92 -3.70 -7.39
CA ASN A 615 -21.14 -4.39 -7.00
C ASN A 615 -21.69 -3.77 -5.74
N TYR A 616 -22.98 -3.51 -5.74
CA TYR A 616 -23.67 -2.85 -4.63
C TYR A 616 -25.09 -3.38 -4.48
N THR A 617 -25.60 -3.29 -3.26
CA THR A 617 -27.00 -3.57 -2.95
C THR A 617 -27.67 -2.26 -2.57
N ASP A 618 -28.82 -1.97 -3.16
CA ASP A 618 -29.66 -0.84 -2.78
C ASP A 618 -31.11 -1.29 -2.50
N THR A 619 -32.03 -0.35 -2.29
CA THR A 619 -33.43 -0.70 -1.97
C THR A 619 -34.18 -1.46 -3.08
N THR A 620 -33.62 -1.51 -4.29
CA THR A 620 -34.21 -2.19 -5.45
C THR A 620 -33.56 -3.55 -5.74
N GLY A 621 -32.44 -3.86 -5.11
CA GLY A 621 -31.77 -5.16 -5.25
C GLY A 621 -30.25 -5.07 -5.32
N ASN A 622 -29.62 -6.13 -5.81
CA ASN A 622 -28.18 -6.21 -6.05
C ASN A 622 -27.86 -5.86 -7.50
N HIS A 623 -26.87 -5.00 -7.69
CA HIS A 623 -26.51 -4.39 -8.97
C HIS A 623 -25.01 -4.48 -9.24
N THR A 624 -24.64 -4.34 -10.51
CA THR A 624 -23.26 -4.15 -10.94
C THR A 624 -23.21 -2.94 -11.87
N ALA A 625 -22.26 -2.04 -11.62
CA ALA A 625 -21.94 -0.93 -12.52
C ALA A 625 -20.49 -1.06 -12.99
N GLU A 626 -20.25 -0.77 -14.26
CA GLU A 626 -18.93 -0.87 -14.88
C GLU A 626 -18.60 0.38 -15.69
N ASN A 627 -17.35 0.82 -15.63
CA ASN A 627 -16.79 1.82 -16.55
C ASN A 627 -15.39 1.37 -17.00
N THR A 628 -15.06 1.57 -18.27
CA THR A 628 -13.73 1.26 -18.81
C THR A 628 -12.99 2.55 -19.14
N TYR A 629 -11.85 2.76 -18.49
CA TYR A 629 -10.96 3.86 -18.81
C TYR A 629 -10.02 3.46 -19.95
N PRO A 630 -9.88 4.27 -21.01
CA PRO A 630 -8.98 3.95 -22.10
C PRO A 630 -7.51 4.02 -21.64
N ALA A 631 -6.63 3.36 -22.42
CA ALA A 631 -5.19 3.53 -22.26
C ALA A 631 -4.81 5.03 -22.29
N GLY A 632 -3.90 5.43 -21.40
CA GLY A 632 -3.47 6.82 -21.23
C GLY A 632 -4.37 7.67 -20.33
N ALA A 633 -5.49 7.14 -19.81
CA ALA A 633 -6.35 7.87 -18.89
C ALA A 633 -5.65 8.10 -17.54
N VAL A 634 -5.31 9.36 -17.24
CA VAL A 634 -4.65 9.76 -15.99
C VAL A 634 -5.65 10.13 -14.90
N SER A 635 -6.75 10.80 -15.24
CA SER A 635 -7.79 11.21 -14.30
C SER A 635 -9.14 11.38 -14.98
N ASP A 636 -10.23 11.01 -14.29
CA ASP A 636 -11.61 11.17 -14.77
C ASP A 636 -12.54 11.33 -13.58
N ALA A 637 -13.51 12.26 -13.64
CA ALA A 637 -14.52 12.47 -12.59
C ALA A 637 -15.97 12.47 -13.14
N SER A 638 -16.18 11.90 -14.33
CA SER A 638 -17.44 11.96 -15.07
C SER A 638 -18.39 10.79 -14.78
N TRP A 639 -17.88 9.70 -14.20
CA TRP A 639 -18.70 8.52 -13.96
C TRP A 639 -19.66 8.71 -12.78
N THR A 640 -20.95 8.51 -13.04
CA THR A 640 -22.01 8.49 -12.02
C THR A 640 -22.69 7.13 -11.97
N ILE A 641 -22.99 6.65 -10.76
CA ILE A 641 -23.78 5.42 -10.52
C ILE A 641 -25.12 5.82 -9.89
N PRO A 642 -26.28 5.54 -10.51
CA PRO A 642 -27.59 5.95 -10.03
C PRO A 642 -28.15 4.97 -8.97
N THR A 643 -27.59 5.00 -7.77
CA THR A 643 -28.06 4.19 -6.62
C THR A 643 -29.42 4.68 -6.10
N VAL A 644 -30.23 3.80 -5.48
CA VAL A 644 -31.59 4.13 -4.99
C VAL A 644 -31.79 3.75 -3.52
N GLY A 645 -32.08 4.75 -2.67
CA GLY A 645 -32.30 4.55 -1.23
C GLY A 645 -31.04 4.06 -0.51
N THR A 646 -31.20 3.33 0.59
CA THR A 646 -30.08 2.77 1.38
C THR A 646 -29.19 1.88 0.53
N THR A 647 -27.93 2.29 0.38
CA THR A 647 -26.95 1.66 -0.49
C THR A 647 -25.79 1.06 0.31
N VAL A 648 -25.36 -0.13 -0.07
CA VAL A 648 -24.19 -0.82 0.48
C VAL A 648 -23.30 -1.25 -0.68
N THR A 649 -22.05 -0.82 -0.67
CA THR A 649 -21.04 -1.36 -1.60
C THR A 649 -20.58 -2.72 -1.10
N ASN A 650 -20.59 -3.73 -1.98
CA ASN A 650 -20.17 -5.09 -1.64
C ASN A 650 -18.71 -5.30 -1.99
N TRP A 651 -18.31 -4.89 -3.21
CA TRP A 651 -16.92 -4.89 -3.66
C TRP A 651 -16.68 -3.89 -4.80
N VAL A 652 -15.42 -3.50 -4.95
CA VAL A 652 -14.89 -2.79 -6.13
C VAL A 652 -13.81 -3.64 -6.78
N GLU A 653 -13.74 -3.66 -8.11
CA GLU A 653 -12.71 -4.37 -8.86
C GLU A 653 -12.06 -3.49 -9.92
N TYR A 654 -10.74 -3.60 -10.01
CA TYR A 654 -9.92 -3.08 -11.09
C TYR A 654 -9.43 -4.25 -11.93
N ASP A 655 -9.64 -4.18 -13.24
CA ASP A 655 -9.36 -5.27 -14.16
C ASP A 655 -8.53 -4.77 -15.35
N CYS A 656 -7.23 -5.06 -15.31
CA CYS A 656 -6.27 -4.79 -16.38
C CYS A 656 -6.15 -5.96 -17.38
N SER A 657 -7.04 -6.96 -17.27
CA SER A 657 -7.21 -8.02 -18.29
C SER A 657 -8.30 -7.68 -19.31
N ALA A 658 -9.04 -6.59 -19.10
CA ALA A 658 -10.11 -6.14 -20.00
C ALA A 658 -9.61 -5.67 -21.39
N ALA A 659 -8.30 -5.72 -21.65
CA ALA A 659 -7.72 -5.63 -22.98
C ALA A 659 -8.03 -6.89 -23.83
N THR A 660 -9.31 -7.24 -23.97
CA THR A 660 -9.79 -8.16 -25.01
C THR A 660 -10.72 -7.40 -25.93
N GLY A 661 -10.18 -6.39 -26.61
CA GLY A 661 -10.64 -6.20 -27.98
C GLY A 661 -9.95 -7.29 -28.79
N ASP A 662 -10.71 -8.11 -29.51
CA ASP A 662 -10.11 -9.07 -30.44
C ASP A 662 -9.09 -8.33 -31.32
N LEU A 663 -7.91 -8.91 -31.51
CA LEU A 663 -7.01 -8.39 -32.54
C LEU A 663 -7.77 -8.37 -33.86
N PRO A 664 -7.58 -7.35 -34.70
CA PRO A 664 -8.19 -7.36 -36.02
C PRO A 664 -7.86 -8.64 -36.77
N ALA A 665 -8.85 -9.21 -37.45
CA ALA A 665 -8.62 -10.38 -38.28
C ALA A 665 -7.65 -10.02 -39.42
N SER A 666 -6.64 -10.86 -39.63
CA SER A 666 -5.59 -10.62 -40.61
C SER A 666 -6.15 -10.39 -42.01
N PRO A 667 -5.64 -9.39 -42.76
CA PRO A 667 -5.92 -9.26 -44.17
C PRO A 667 -5.54 -10.54 -44.92
N SER A 668 -6.31 -10.94 -45.93
CA SER A 668 -6.00 -12.12 -46.75
C SER A 668 -5.90 -11.77 -48.22
N ASN A 669 -5.45 -12.71 -49.06
CA ASN A 669 -5.29 -12.49 -50.50
C ASN A 669 -4.43 -11.26 -50.85
N PHE A 670 -3.37 -11.01 -50.06
CA PHE A 670 -2.44 -9.91 -50.34
C PHE A 670 -1.69 -10.18 -51.65
N GLN A 671 -1.78 -9.26 -52.60
CA GLN A 671 -1.19 -9.39 -53.94
C GLN A 671 -0.75 -8.04 -54.50
N GLY A 672 0.27 -8.07 -55.36
CA GLY A 672 0.78 -6.88 -56.06
C GLY A 672 0.58 -6.99 -57.56
N MET A 673 0.13 -5.92 -58.20
CA MET A 673 0.03 -5.80 -59.65
C MET A 673 0.79 -4.56 -60.12
N ALA A 674 1.74 -4.73 -61.04
CA ALA A 674 2.47 -3.60 -61.60
C ALA A 674 1.54 -2.72 -62.45
N LEU A 675 1.52 -1.42 -62.17
CA LEU A 675 0.77 -0.43 -62.95
C LEU A 675 1.66 0.31 -63.96
N SER A 676 2.96 0.43 -63.65
CA SER A 676 3.97 1.03 -64.53
C SER A 676 5.36 0.53 -64.17
N SER A 677 6.39 1.01 -64.87
CA SER A 677 7.79 0.75 -64.50
C SER A 677 8.21 1.33 -63.14
N ALA A 678 7.39 2.18 -62.51
CA ALA A 678 7.70 2.85 -61.24
C ALA A 678 6.55 2.78 -60.21
N SER A 679 5.55 1.92 -60.40
CA SER A 679 4.43 1.81 -59.46
C SER A 679 3.77 0.42 -59.44
N ILE A 680 3.40 -0.02 -58.24
CA ILE A 680 2.67 -1.27 -57.99
C ILE A 680 1.41 -0.93 -57.18
N ILE A 681 0.26 -1.52 -57.54
CA ILE A 681 -0.90 -1.56 -56.65
C ILE A 681 -0.85 -2.82 -55.81
N TRP A 682 -0.83 -2.65 -54.50
CA TRP A 682 -0.98 -3.71 -53.51
C TRP A 682 -2.43 -3.79 -53.08
N SER A 683 -3.04 -4.97 -53.15
CA SER A 683 -4.44 -5.18 -52.77
C SER A 683 -4.57 -6.37 -51.84
N TRP A 684 -5.56 -6.34 -50.95
CA TRP A 684 -5.90 -7.42 -50.03
C TRP A 684 -7.41 -7.44 -49.78
N LYS A 685 -7.87 -8.55 -49.22
CA LYS A 685 -9.20 -8.66 -48.64
C LYS A 685 -9.13 -8.25 -47.17
N ASP A 686 -9.93 -7.25 -46.81
CA ASP A 686 -10.23 -6.92 -45.43
C ASP A 686 -11.11 -8.03 -44.81
N ASN A 687 -10.66 -8.58 -43.69
CA ASN A 687 -11.42 -9.56 -42.91
C ASN A 687 -11.80 -9.03 -41.52
N SER A 688 -11.37 -7.82 -41.17
CA SER A 688 -11.61 -7.18 -39.87
C SER A 688 -12.84 -6.27 -39.95
N ASN A 689 -13.47 -6.04 -38.80
CA ASN A 689 -14.54 -5.05 -38.62
C ASN A 689 -14.34 -4.19 -37.37
N ASN A 690 -13.17 -4.33 -36.76
CA ASN A 690 -12.75 -3.77 -35.48
C ASN A 690 -11.38 -3.08 -35.60
N GLU A 691 -10.87 -2.91 -36.82
CA GLU A 691 -9.65 -2.19 -37.12
C GLU A 691 -9.87 -0.67 -37.16
N THR A 692 -8.85 0.06 -36.71
CA THR A 692 -8.75 1.52 -36.88
C THR A 692 -8.03 1.87 -38.19
N GLY A 693 -7.30 0.92 -38.78
CA GLY A 693 -6.64 1.08 -40.07
C GLY A 693 -5.82 -0.13 -40.50
N PHE A 694 -5.07 0.05 -41.60
CA PHE A 694 -4.12 -0.94 -42.13
C PHE A 694 -2.72 -0.36 -42.25
N ARG A 695 -1.71 -1.20 -42.04
CA ARG A 695 -0.31 -0.88 -42.30
C ARG A 695 0.25 -1.77 -43.37
N VAL A 696 0.89 -1.19 -44.39
CA VAL A 696 1.69 -1.94 -45.37
C VAL A 696 3.13 -1.97 -44.89
N LYS A 697 3.72 -3.15 -44.84
CA LYS A 697 5.05 -3.41 -44.29
C LYS A 697 5.96 -4.08 -45.30
N THR A 698 7.26 -3.85 -45.11
CA THR A 698 8.35 -4.55 -45.82
C THR A 698 8.58 -5.94 -45.24
N SER A 699 9.27 -6.82 -45.97
CA SER A 699 9.63 -8.16 -45.49
C SER A 699 10.49 -8.19 -44.21
N THR A 700 11.12 -7.07 -43.85
CA THR A 700 11.88 -6.90 -42.60
C THR A 700 11.06 -6.28 -41.48
N GLY A 701 9.75 -6.07 -41.67
CA GLY A 701 8.82 -5.57 -40.65
C GLY A 701 8.66 -4.05 -40.58
N GLY A 702 9.38 -3.27 -41.41
CA GLY A 702 9.26 -1.81 -41.43
C GLY A 702 7.97 -1.34 -42.10
N THR A 703 7.21 -0.46 -41.44
CA THR A 703 6.00 0.20 -41.99
C THR A 703 6.36 1.22 -43.06
N ILE A 704 5.63 1.19 -44.18
CA ILE A 704 5.83 2.09 -45.32
C ILE A 704 4.56 2.83 -45.74
N ALA A 705 3.40 2.43 -45.22
CA ALA A 705 2.15 3.16 -45.37
C ALA A 705 1.22 2.87 -44.19
N ASP A 706 0.51 3.90 -43.73
CA ASP A 706 -0.63 3.83 -42.81
C ASP A 706 -1.89 4.24 -43.58
N LEU A 707 -2.94 3.45 -43.48
CA LEU A 707 -4.18 3.57 -44.25
C LEU A 707 -5.37 3.56 -43.29
N SER A 708 -6.44 4.25 -43.66
CA SER A 708 -7.69 4.27 -42.89
C SER A 708 -8.35 2.90 -42.81
N ALA A 709 -9.24 2.71 -41.83
CA ALA A 709 -10.10 1.53 -41.73
C ALA A 709 -10.87 1.25 -43.04
N GLY A 710 -11.14 -0.02 -43.33
CA GLY A 710 -11.75 -0.47 -44.59
C GLY A 710 -10.88 -0.36 -45.85
N ALA A 711 -9.60 0.03 -45.75
CA ALA A 711 -8.72 0.07 -46.91
C ALA A 711 -8.45 -1.36 -47.44
N THR A 712 -8.64 -1.57 -48.74
CA THR A 712 -8.41 -2.85 -49.42
C THR A 712 -7.30 -2.80 -50.46
N TYR A 713 -6.69 -1.63 -50.65
CA TYR A 713 -5.55 -1.45 -51.56
C TYR A 713 -4.72 -0.21 -51.22
N TRP A 714 -3.49 -0.19 -51.75
CA TRP A 714 -2.58 0.96 -51.72
C TRP A 714 -1.70 0.97 -52.97
N VAL A 715 -1.48 2.15 -53.56
CA VAL A 715 -0.60 2.33 -54.72
C VAL A 715 0.77 2.81 -54.24
N GLU A 716 1.77 1.94 -54.32
CA GLU A 716 3.16 2.29 -54.09
C GLU A 716 3.75 2.91 -55.36
N THR A 717 4.29 4.12 -55.25
CA THR A 717 4.89 4.88 -56.37
C THR A 717 6.37 5.14 -56.11
N LYS A 718 7.08 5.67 -57.11
CA LYS A 718 8.54 5.96 -57.03
C LYS A 718 9.38 4.70 -56.83
N LEU A 719 8.91 3.56 -57.36
CA LEU A 719 9.65 2.32 -57.37
C LEU A 719 10.74 2.35 -58.45
N VAL A 720 11.81 1.61 -58.22
CA VAL A 720 12.89 1.45 -59.20
C VAL A 720 12.46 0.41 -60.23
N ALA A 721 12.61 0.73 -61.51
CA ALA A 721 12.25 -0.17 -62.61
C ALA A 721 13.02 -1.49 -62.52
N ASN A 722 12.37 -2.58 -62.94
CA ASN A 722 12.93 -3.94 -62.96
C ASN A 722 13.46 -4.43 -61.60
N THR A 723 12.89 -3.94 -60.49
CA THR A 723 13.25 -4.34 -59.12
C THR A 723 12.12 -5.13 -58.46
N ASN A 724 12.45 -6.23 -57.79
CA ASN A 724 11.48 -7.03 -57.04
C ASN A 724 11.20 -6.41 -55.67
N TYR A 725 9.92 -6.31 -55.32
CA TYR A 725 9.47 -5.84 -54.01
C TYR A 725 8.57 -6.89 -53.35
N THR A 726 8.76 -7.07 -52.04
CA THR A 726 7.90 -7.93 -51.21
C THR A 726 7.29 -7.08 -50.11
N ARG A 727 5.97 -7.21 -49.94
CA ARG A 727 5.16 -6.49 -48.96
C ARG A 727 4.16 -7.43 -48.31
N TYR A 728 3.63 -7.01 -47.16
CA TYR A 728 2.42 -7.57 -46.57
C TYR A 728 1.62 -6.45 -45.91
N ALA A 729 0.34 -6.68 -45.65
CA ALA A 729 -0.51 -5.78 -44.88
C ALA A 729 -0.86 -6.41 -43.53
N VAL A 730 -1.03 -5.57 -42.52
CA VAL A 730 -1.65 -5.93 -41.25
C VAL A 730 -2.78 -4.95 -40.95
N ALA A 731 -3.87 -5.45 -40.38
CA ALA A 731 -4.92 -4.62 -39.79
C ALA A 731 -4.48 -4.22 -38.38
N TYR A 732 -4.84 -3.03 -37.90
CA TYR A 732 -4.49 -2.59 -36.55
C TYR A 732 -5.65 -1.87 -35.87
N SER A 733 -5.75 -2.02 -34.55
CA SER A 733 -6.68 -1.28 -33.69
C SER A 733 -5.96 -0.79 -32.44
N THR A 734 -6.72 -0.20 -31.50
CA THR A 734 -6.22 0.08 -30.14
C THR A 734 -5.78 -1.17 -29.38
N SER A 735 -6.20 -2.36 -29.84
CA SER A 735 -5.86 -3.66 -29.23
C SER A 735 -4.58 -4.29 -29.79
N GLY A 736 -4.02 -3.73 -30.87
CA GLY A 736 -2.78 -4.23 -31.50
C GLY A 736 -2.92 -4.48 -33.00
N GLU A 737 -1.89 -5.08 -33.60
CA GLU A 737 -1.87 -5.47 -35.01
C GLU A 737 -2.26 -6.94 -35.20
N SER A 738 -2.94 -7.25 -36.31
CA SER A 738 -3.21 -8.61 -36.75
C SER A 738 -1.92 -9.37 -37.07
N ALA A 739 -1.99 -10.70 -37.13
CA ALA A 739 -0.96 -11.48 -37.82
C ALA A 739 -0.90 -11.10 -39.32
N SER A 740 0.20 -11.47 -40.00
CA SER A 740 0.41 -11.25 -41.45
C SER A 740 0.31 -12.53 -42.26
#